data_AF-G7N164-F1
#
_entry.id   AF-G7N164-F1
#
_cell.length_a   1.000
_cell.length_b   1.000
_cell.length_c   1.000
_cell.angle_alpha   90.00
_cell.angle_beta   90.00
_cell.angle_gamma   90.00
#
_symmetry.space_group_name_H-M   'P 1'
#
loop_
_entity.id
_entity.type
_entity.pdbx_description
1 polymer ?
#
loop_
_entity_poly.entity_id
_entity_poly.type
_entity_poly.pdbx_seq_one_letter_code
_entity_poly.pdbx_strand_id
1 'polypeptide(L)'
;MPPFLLLETICIFLFSRVLASLKYEKEVHVSRETIGKISVASKMMWCSAAVDILFLLDGSNSVGKGSFERSKHFAITVCDALDISTERVRVGAFQFSSTPHLEFPLDSFSTQQEVKAKIKRMIFKGGHTDTGLALKYLLNRGFPGGRNASVPQILVIVTDGKSQGHVALPAKQLKEKGVTVFAVGVRFPRWEELHALASEPREQHVLLAEQVEDATNGLFSTLSNSAICSSTTPEVNSSMAIDLHAKGKAVKPLEANTGAYIHDLEFGVSGGTDRMLHGHGLTVGVAVIPAAPKLSLECRVDLLFLLDSSAGTTLDGFLRAKAFVKQFVQAVLSEDSRARVGVATYSRELLVAVPVGEYQDVPDLVRSLDGIPFRGGPTLMGSALRQAADRGFGSATRTGQDRPRRVVVLLTESRSEDEVAGPARHARARELLLLGVGSEAVRAELEEITGSPKHVMVYSDPQDLLNQIPELQGKLCSRQRPGCRTQALDLVFMLDTSASVGPENFAQMQSFVRSCALQFEVNPDVTQVGLVVYGSQVQTAFGLDAKPTQAALLRAISQAPYLGGVGSAGTALLHIYDKVMTVQRGARPGVPKAVVVLTGGRGAEDAAVPAQKLRNNGISVLVMGVGPVLSEGLRRLAGPRDSLIHVAAYTDLRYHQDVLIEWLCGEAKRPVNLCKPSPCMNEGSCVLQNGSYRCECRDGWEGPHCENQDNVQGSIMCSLADADQ
;
A
#
# COMPACT_ATOMS: atom_id res chain seq x y z
N MET A 1 -53.54 23.79 -37.82
CA MET A 1 -53.29 25.24 -37.97
C MET A 1 -52.40 25.69 -36.82
N PRO A 2 -51.29 26.39 -37.10
CA PRO A 2 -50.22 26.78 -36.14
C PRO A 2 -50.45 28.25 -35.65
N PRO A 3 -49.50 29.04 -35.09
CA PRO A 3 -48.15 28.77 -34.52
C PRO A 3 -47.85 29.50 -33.18
N PHE A 4 -46.76 29.10 -32.50
CA PHE A 4 -45.85 30.02 -31.80
C PHE A 4 -44.42 29.64 -32.19
N LEU A 5 -43.80 30.47 -33.02
CA LEU A 5 -42.43 30.38 -33.54
C LEU A 5 -41.77 31.71 -33.20
N LEU A 6 -40.98 31.77 -32.12
CA LEU A 6 -39.93 32.78 -31.85
C LEU A 6 -39.39 32.60 -30.43
N LEU A 7 -38.55 31.58 -30.17
CA LEU A 7 -37.63 31.62 -29.02
C LEU A 7 -36.42 30.65 -29.07
N GLU A 8 -36.05 30.06 -30.21
CA GLU A 8 -34.91 29.11 -30.26
C GLU A 8 -33.62 29.67 -30.86
N THR A 9 -33.57 30.89 -31.39
CA THR A 9 -32.36 31.40 -32.07
C THR A 9 -31.47 32.36 -31.25
N ILE A 10 -31.75 32.57 -29.95
CA ILE A 10 -30.96 33.50 -29.10
C ILE A 10 -30.02 32.77 -28.11
N CYS A 11 -30.22 31.49 -27.82
CA CYS A 11 -29.37 30.77 -26.86
C CYS A 11 -28.03 30.26 -27.43
N ILE A 12 -27.78 30.35 -28.74
CA ILE A 12 -26.54 29.83 -29.35
C ILE A 12 -25.44 30.90 -29.51
N PHE A 13 -25.71 32.19 -29.26
CA PHE A 13 -24.70 33.27 -29.39
C PHE A 13 -24.11 33.82 -28.07
N LEU A 14 -24.53 33.33 -26.90
CA LEU A 14 -23.98 33.79 -25.60
C LEU A 14 -23.04 32.77 -24.91
N PHE A 15 -22.75 31.63 -25.54
CA PHE A 15 -21.80 30.63 -25.00
C PHE A 15 -20.45 30.56 -25.74
N SER A 16 -20.10 31.53 -26.59
CA SER A 16 -18.79 31.60 -27.26
C SER A 16 -17.95 32.84 -26.95
N ARG A 17 -18.35 33.69 -25.98
CA ARG A 17 -17.62 34.94 -25.65
C ARG A 17 -17.36 35.19 -24.15
N VAL A 18 -17.18 34.14 -23.34
CA VAL A 18 -16.59 34.27 -21.99
C VAL A 18 -15.39 33.32 -21.83
N LEU A 19 -14.62 33.16 -22.90
CA LEU A 19 -13.24 32.66 -22.88
C LEU A 19 -12.35 33.77 -23.45
N ALA A 20 -12.05 34.78 -22.65
CA ALA A 20 -10.83 35.61 -22.71
C ALA A 20 -10.95 36.88 -21.85
N SER A 21 -10.43 36.84 -20.62
CA SER A 21 -9.70 37.93 -19.93
C SER A 21 -9.59 37.57 -18.45
N LEU A 22 -8.49 36.96 -18.04
CA LEU A 22 -7.32 37.61 -17.45
C LEU A 22 -7.42 37.78 -15.93
N LYS A 23 -6.87 36.75 -15.25
CA LYS A 23 -5.96 36.83 -14.09
C LYS A 23 -6.05 38.09 -13.22
N TYR A 24 -6.55 37.92 -11.99
CA TYR A 24 -6.14 38.70 -10.83
C TYR A 24 -6.19 37.82 -9.56
N GLU A 25 -5.15 37.00 -9.37
CA GLU A 25 -4.80 36.48 -8.04
C GLU A 25 -4.04 37.58 -7.30
N LYS A 26 -4.64 38.14 -6.24
CA LYS A 26 -3.87 38.86 -5.22
C LYS A 26 -3.58 37.87 -4.10
N GLU A 27 -2.38 37.29 -4.12
CA GLU A 27 -1.82 36.54 -3.00
C GLU A 27 -1.70 37.46 -1.77
N VAL A 28 -2.41 37.14 -0.70
CA VAL A 28 -2.04 37.63 0.63
C VAL A 28 -0.93 36.72 1.13
N HIS A 29 0.30 37.21 1.02
CA HIS A 29 1.50 36.55 1.53
C HIS A 29 1.51 36.59 3.06
N VAL A 30 0.92 35.59 3.71
CA VAL A 30 1.25 35.26 5.10
C VAL A 30 2.49 34.38 5.05
N SER A 31 3.61 34.91 5.52
CA SER A 31 4.88 34.20 5.45
C SER A 31 4.80 32.87 6.22
N ARG A 32 5.45 31.84 5.67
CA ARG A 32 5.72 30.55 6.32
C ARG A 32 6.32 30.71 7.73
N GLU A 33 6.96 31.85 7.97
CA GLU A 33 7.53 32.29 9.23
C GLU A 33 6.49 32.59 10.31
N THR A 34 5.31 33.10 9.94
CA THR A 34 4.23 33.47 10.88
C THR A 34 3.45 32.24 11.33
N ILE A 35 3.24 31.28 10.42
CA ILE A 35 2.67 29.95 10.70
C ILE A 35 3.64 29.13 11.57
N GLY A 36 4.94 29.23 11.31
CA GLY A 36 5.98 28.63 12.16
C GLY A 36 5.98 29.19 13.58
N LYS A 37 5.82 30.50 13.76
CA LYS A 37 5.82 31.14 15.10
C LYS A 37 4.68 30.68 16.01
N ILE A 38 3.50 30.39 15.44
CA ILE A 38 2.34 29.89 16.22
C ILE A 38 2.52 28.41 16.62
N SER A 39 3.16 27.60 15.78
CA SER A 39 3.52 26.20 16.07
C SER A 39 4.63 26.09 17.13
N VAL A 40 5.63 26.98 17.09
CA VAL A 40 6.77 27.00 18.02
C VAL A 40 6.35 27.37 19.45
N ALA A 41 5.35 28.24 19.62
CA ALA A 41 4.87 28.65 20.95
C ALA A 41 4.24 27.51 21.77
N SER A 42 3.81 26.42 21.13
CA SER A 42 3.20 25.25 21.79
C SER A 42 4.18 24.10 22.06
N LYS A 43 5.49 24.30 21.78
CA LYS A 43 6.53 23.24 21.76
C LYS A 43 7.81 23.62 22.52
N MET A 44 7.74 24.57 23.45
CA MET A 44 8.91 25.06 24.18
C MET A 44 9.26 24.10 25.32
N MET A 45 10.50 23.59 25.31
CA MET A 45 11.02 22.65 26.31
C MET A 45 11.67 23.44 27.45
N TRP A 46 11.19 23.26 28.68
CA TRP A 46 11.72 23.96 29.86
C TRP A 46 12.69 23.06 30.60
N CYS A 47 13.97 23.41 30.62
CA CYS A 47 14.95 22.73 31.46
C CYS A 47 14.95 23.36 32.85
N SER A 48 14.64 22.58 33.90
CA SER A 48 14.68 23.03 35.30
C SER A 48 16.11 23.26 35.82
N ALA A 49 17.12 22.84 35.06
CA ALA A 49 18.53 22.98 35.38
C ALA A 49 19.31 23.69 34.24
N ALA A 50 20.43 24.30 34.62
CA ALA A 50 21.45 24.80 33.70
C ALA A 50 22.01 23.66 32.83
N VAL A 51 22.11 23.84 31.50
CA VAL A 51 22.69 22.85 30.57
C VAL A 51 23.55 23.53 29.50
N ASP A 52 24.72 22.96 29.20
CA ASP A 52 25.59 23.40 28.12
C ASP A 52 25.52 22.42 26.94
N ILE A 53 25.04 22.90 25.78
CA ILE A 53 24.87 22.09 24.57
C ILE A 53 25.83 22.57 23.49
N LEU A 54 26.74 21.69 23.08
CA LEU A 54 27.71 21.96 22.01
C LEU A 54 27.35 21.15 20.77
N PHE A 55 27.09 21.84 19.65
CA PHE A 55 26.94 21.18 18.36
C PHE A 55 28.31 20.98 17.71
N LEU A 56 28.59 19.76 17.27
CA LEU A 56 29.75 19.42 16.45
C LEU A 56 29.27 19.00 15.06
N LEU A 57 29.27 19.95 14.12
CA LEU A 57 28.70 19.76 12.79
C LEU A 57 29.77 19.37 11.77
N ASP A 58 29.57 18.24 11.11
CA ASP A 58 30.45 17.73 10.07
C ASP A 58 30.24 18.50 8.76
N GLY A 59 31.25 19.30 8.39
CA GLY A 59 31.32 20.08 7.17
C GLY A 59 32.22 19.46 6.10
N SER A 60 32.53 18.17 6.19
CA SER A 60 33.41 17.45 5.26
C SER A 60 32.77 17.15 3.91
N ASN A 61 33.60 16.70 2.96
CA ASN A 61 33.14 16.36 1.61
C ASN A 61 32.23 15.12 1.55
N SER A 62 32.28 14.20 2.53
CA SER A 62 31.43 13.00 2.55
C SER A 62 29.96 13.35 2.78
N VAL A 63 29.72 14.26 3.74
CA VAL A 63 28.41 14.83 4.04
C VAL A 63 27.88 15.61 2.84
N GLY A 64 28.72 16.49 2.28
CA GLY A 64 28.39 17.35 1.14
C GLY A 64 27.48 18.54 1.50
N LYS A 65 27.42 19.55 0.61
CA LYS A 65 26.72 20.83 0.86
C LYS A 65 25.26 20.66 1.27
N GLY A 66 24.49 19.82 0.55
CA GLY A 66 23.06 19.62 0.81
C GLY A 66 22.78 18.97 2.17
N SER A 67 23.58 17.99 2.59
CA SER A 67 23.44 17.36 3.90
C SER A 67 23.92 18.28 5.01
N PHE A 68 24.93 19.11 4.76
CA PHE A 68 25.36 20.13 5.73
C PHE A 68 24.27 21.17 5.99
N GLU A 69 23.52 21.60 4.97
CA GLU A 69 22.32 22.44 5.16
C GLU A 69 21.27 21.74 6.03
N ARG A 70 21.09 20.42 5.89
CA ARG A 70 20.22 19.64 6.78
C ARG A 70 20.76 19.59 8.21
N SER A 71 22.06 19.41 8.41
CA SER A 71 22.69 19.47 9.75
C SER A 71 22.45 20.81 10.43
N LYS A 72 22.56 21.93 9.68
CA LYS A 72 22.21 23.27 10.18
C LYS A 72 20.72 23.36 10.52
N HIS A 73 19.86 22.85 9.65
CA HIS A 73 18.42 22.88 9.88
C HIS A 73 18.02 22.09 11.13
N PHE A 74 18.61 20.92 11.36
CA PHE A 74 18.45 20.15 12.59
C PHE A 74 18.89 20.96 13.82
N ALA A 75 20.11 21.51 13.83
CA ALA A 75 20.59 22.31 14.96
C ALA A 75 19.70 23.53 15.24
N ILE A 76 19.21 24.20 14.19
CA ILE A 76 18.27 25.33 14.29
C ILE A 76 16.94 24.88 14.92
N THR A 77 16.41 23.74 14.48
CA THR A 77 15.11 23.20 14.96
C THR A 77 15.20 22.76 16.42
N VAL A 78 16.35 22.19 16.82
CA VAL A 78 16.62 21.92 18.24
C VAL A 78 16.66 23.22 19.04
N CYS A 79 17.36 24.26 18.55
CA CYS A 79 17.44 25.56 19.23
C CYS A 79 16.08 26.26 19.36
N ASP A 80 15.13 26.01 18.44
CA ASP A 80 13.79 26.60 18.49
C ASP A 80 12.98 26.17 19.72
N ALA A 81 13.25 24.98 20.24
CA ALA A 81 12.54 24.43 21.39
C ALA A 81 13.31 24.55 22.72
N LEU A 82 14.52 25.13 22.72
CA LEU A 82 15.35 25.29 23.93
C LEU A 82 15.22 26.70 24.55
N ASP A 83 15.09 26.80 25.87
CA ASP A 83 15.09 28.07 26.61
C ASP A 83 16.52 28.67 26.75
N ILE A 84 17.05 29.17 25.63
CA ILE A 84 18.41 29.70 25.52
C ILE A 84 18.53 31.01 26.30
N SER A 85 19.40 31.01 27.32
CA SER A 85 19.73 32.17 28.17
C SER A 85 21.04 31.93 28.92
N THR A 86 21.64 32.99 29.48
CA THR A 86 22.93 32.89 30.20
C THR A 86 22.89 31.98 31.43
N GLU A 87 21.71 31.86 32.05
CA GLU A 87 21.48 31.10 33.29
C GLU A 87 20.95 29.69 33.05
N ARG A 88 20.23 29.44 31.95
CA ARG A 88 19.59 28.14 31.67
C ARG A 88 20.36 27.37 30.60
N VAL A 89 19.96 27.47 29.33
CA VAL A 89 20.61 26.72 28.24
C VAL A 89 21.61 27.61 27.51
N ARG A 90 22.88 27.18 27.48
CA ARG A 90 23.92 27.78 26.63
C ARG A 90 24.18 26.90 25.43
N VAL A 91 24.31 27.51 24.25
CA VAL A 91 24.54 26.80 22.99
C VAL A 91 25.80 27.31 22.32
N GLY A 92 26.66 26.39 21.91
CA GLY A 92 27.88 26.65 21.14
C GLY A 92 27.92 25.77 19.90
N ALA A 93 28.77 26.12 18.94
CA ALA A 93 28.97 25.28 17.77
C ALA A 93 30.43 25.22 17.30
N PHE A 94 30.85 24.00 16.96
CA PHE A 94 32.03 23.71 16.15
C PHE A 94 31.59 23.17 14.79
N GLN A 95 32.36 23.53 13.77
CA GLN A 95 32.35 22.84 12.49
C GLN A 95 33.66 22.07 12.35
N PHE A 96 33.61 20.83 11.88
CA PHE A 96 34.83 20.07 11.58
C PHE A 96 34.83 19.50 10.18
N SER A 97 36.02 19.30 9.65
CA SER A 97 36.29 18.46 8.48
C SER A 97 37.67 17.84 8.68
N SER A 98 38.68 18.34 7.96
CA SER A 98 40.09 18.00 8.17
C SER A 98 40.61 18.57 9.49
N THR A 99 40.03 19.67 9.96
CA THR A 99 40.38 20.33 11.22
C THR A 99 39.12 20.83 11.92
N PRO A 100 39.11 20.86 13.27
CA PRO A 100 38.01 21.47 14.02
C PRO A 100 38.12 23.00 14.00
N HIS A 101 36.99 23.67 13.85
CA HIS A 101 36.87 25.12 13.84
C HIS A 101 35.74 25.58 14.75
N LEU A 102 36.06 26.48 15.69
CA LEU A 102 35.07 27.10 16.57
C LEU A 102 34.27 28.15 15.80
N GLU A 103 32.95 27.96 15.68
CA GLU A 103 32.08 28.95 15.04
C GLU A 103 31.61 30.02 16.04
N PHE A 104 31.29 29.60 17.27
CA PHE A 104 31.03 30.47 18.41
C PHE A 104 31.06 29.67 19.73
N PRO A 105 31.63 30.23 20.83
CA PRO A 105 31.61 29.62 22.15
C PRO A 105 30.22 29.70 22.82
N LEU A 106 30.04 28.92 23.89
CA LEU A 106 28.76 28.74 24.62
C LEU A 106 28.22 30.03 25.26
N ASP A 107 29.08 30.99 25.56
CA ASP A 107 28.77 32.27 26.21
C ASP A 107 28.58 33.44 25.24
N SER A 108 28.58 33.18 23.93
CA SER A 108 28.49 34.22 22.90
C SER A 108 27.11 34.85 22.74
N PHE A 109 26.05 34.09 22.99
CA PHE A 109 24.68 34.50 22.67
C PHE A 109 23.75 34.17 23.82
N SER A 110 22.75 35.02 24.01
CA SER A 110 21.80 34.92 25.12
C SER A 110 20.36 34.66 24.66
N THR A 111 20.12 34.61 23.35
CA THR A 111 18.78 34.41 22.77
C THR A 111 18.78 33.35 21.66
N GLN A 112 17.64 32.68 21.47
CA GLN A 112 17.45 31.71 20.39
C GLN A 112 17.70 32.33 19.00
N GLN A 113 17.24 33.57 18.80
CA GLN A 113 17.30 34.27 17.52
C GLN A 113 18.75 34.51 17.07
N GLU A 114 19.63 34.90 18.00
CA GLU A 114 21.05 35.11 17.74
C GLU A 114 21.78 33.81 17.38
N VAL A 115 21.56 32.75 18.16
CA VAL A 115 22.14 31.43 17.91
C VAL A 115 21.70 30.90 16.54
N LYS A 116 20.40 30.94 16.24
CA LYS A 116 19.87 30.52 14.94
C LYS A 116 20.44 31.34 13.79
N ALA A 117 20.55 32.65 13.94
CA ALA A 117 21.11 33.53 12.93
C ALA A 117 22.58 33.20 12.64
N LYS A 118 23.36 32.87 13.68
CA LYS A 118 24.76 32.45 13.54
C LYS A 118 24.88 31.08 12.87
N ILE A 119 24.10 30.08 13.29
CA ILE A 119 24.10 28.74 12.66
C ILE A 119 23.73 28.83 11.19
N LYS A 120 22.68 29.60 10.83
CA LYS A 120 22.28 29.80 9.42
C LYS A 120 23.42 30.31 8.53
N ARG A 121 24.29 31.17 9.07
CA ARG A 121 25.42 31.80 8.36
C ARG A 121 26.67 30.92 8.26
N MET A 122 26.69 29.74 8.89
CA MET A 122 27.82 28.82 8.78
C MET A 122 27.98 28.33 7.33
N ILE A 123 29.21 28.36 6.84
CA ILE A 123 29.56 28.03 5.46
C ILE A 123 30.15 26.62 5.41
N PHE A 124 29.74 25.82 4.42
CA PHE A 124 30.32 24.51 4.15
C PHE A 124 31.81 24.63 3.79
N LYS A 125 32.69 23.94 4.53
CA LYS A 125 34.16 24.04 4.35
C LYS A 125 34.76 22.98 3.44
N GLY A 126 34.18 21.77 3.41
CA GLY A 126 34.78 20.64 2.72
C GLY A 126 36.09 20.17 3.37
N GLY A 127 36.69 19.12 2.80
CA GLY A 127 37.85 18.43 3.36
C GLY A 127 37.56 16.95 3.61
N HIS A 128 38.53 16.25 4.23
CA HIS A 128 38.28 14.88 4.70
C HIS A 128 37.53 14.91 6.04
N THR A 129 37.03 13.76 6.48
CA THR A 129 36.23 13.65 7.70
C THR A 129 37.12 13.14 8.83
N ASP A 130 37.53 14.00 9.78
CA ASP A 130 38.31 13.57 10.95
C ASP A 130 37.58 13.90 12.25
N THR A 131 36.59 13.07 12.57
CA THR A 131 35.81 13.15 13.81
C THR A 131 36.71 12.91 15.03
N GLY A 132 37.68 12.00 14.91
CA GLY A 132 38.60 11.67 16.00
C GLY A 132 39.46 12.87 16.43
N LEU A 133 39.98 13.63 15.47
CA LEU A 133 40.73 14.86 15.74
C LEU A 133 39.86 15.94 16.40
N ALA A 134 38.61 16.10 15.94
CA ALA A 134 37.67 17.03 16.55
C ALA A 134 37.38 16.69 18.02
N LEU A 135 37.17 15.41 18.34
CA LEU A 135 36.98 14.96 19.73
C LEU A 135 38.22 15.16 20.59
N LYS A 136 39.43 14.90 20.06
CA LYS A 136 40.70 15.17 20.77
C LYS A 136 40.87 16.66 21.07
N TYR A 137 40.45 17.52 20.15
CA TYR A 137 40.48 18.97 20.37
C TYR A 137 39.56 19.36 21.54
N LEU A 138 38.33 18.85 21.57
CA LEU A 138 37.37 19.08 22.66
C LEU A 138 37.85 18.50 24.00
N LEU A 139 38.49 17.32 23.99
CA LEU A 139 39.08 16.71 25.19
C LEU A 139 40.15 17.58 25.85
N ASN A 140 40.97 18.24 25.02
CA ASN A 140 42.11 19.05 25.46
C ASN A 140 41.71 20.49 25.83
N ARG A 141 40.77 21.09 25.10
CA ARG A 141 40.36 22.48 25.28
C ARG A 141 39.10 22.66 26.12
N GLY A 142 38.33 21.58 26.34
CA GLY A 142 37.01 21.65 26.95
C GLY A 142 36.00 22.33 26.04
N PHE A 143 34.83 22.68 26.58
CA PHE A 143 33.81 23.42 25.87
C PHE A 143 34.05 24.93 26.08
N PRO A 144 34.46 25.69 25.04
CA PRO A 144 34.76 27.12 25.20
C PRO A 144 33.51 27.91 25.63
N GLY A 145 33.64 28.75 26.65
CA GLY A 145 32.52 29.49 27.25
C GLY A 145 31.59 28.65 28.14
N GLY A 146 31.94 27.38 28.36
CA GLY A 146 31.17 26.47 29.21
C GLY A 146 31.26 26.83 30.69
N ARG A 147 30.21 26.47 31.43
CA ARG A 147 30.14 26.62 32.89
C ARG A 147 30.98 25.53 33.58
N ASN A 148 31.19 25.68 34.89
CA ASN A 148 31.95 24.73 35.69
C ASN A 148 31.41 23.29 35.55
N ALA A 149 32.24 22.29 35.87
CA ALA A 149 31.94 20.86 35.70
C ALA A 149 30.68 20.34 36.44
N SER A 150 30.02 21.16 37.25
CA SER A 150 28.74 20.86 37.90
C SER A 150 27.52 21.02 36.99
N VAL A 151 27.68 21.64 35.81
CA VAL A 151 26.62 21.80 34.80
C VAL A 151 26.70 20.66 33.79
N PRO A 152 25.60 19.94 33.51
CA PRO A 152 25.56 18.91 32.47
C PRO A 152 26.06 19.43 31.12
N GLN A 153 27.04 18.73 30.55
CA GLN A 153 27.63 19.04 29.24
C GLN A 153 27.15 18.01 28.21
N ILE A 154 26.54 18.50 27.13
CA ILE A 154 25.96 17.67 26.08
C ILE A 154 26.66 17.98 24.76
N LEU A 155 27.20 16.94 24.12
CA LEU A 155 27.80 17.01 22.79
C LEU A 155 26.83 16.40 21.78
N VAL A 156 26.39 17.19 20.80
CA VAL A 156 25.56 16.70 19.69
C VAL A 156 26.41 16.67 18.41
N ILE A 157 26.84 15.47 18.02
CA ILE A 157 27.67 15.25 16.83
C ILE A 157 26.75 14.97 15.64
N VAL A 158 26.86 15.73 14.55
CA VAL A 158 26.06 15.53 13.34
C VAL A 158 27.00 15.17 12.18
N THR A 159 26.96 13.92 11.71
CA THR A 159 27.91 13.37 10.73
C THR A 159 27.31 12.22 9.90
N ASP A 160 27.92 11.87 8.76
CA ASP A 160 27.65 10.63 8.01
C ASP A 160 28.56 9.46 8.46
N GLY A 161 29.30 9.65 9.55
CA GLY A 161 29.92 8.58 10.33
C GLY A 161 31.14 7.92 9.70
N LYS A 162 31.74 8.45 8.63
CA LYS A 162 32.94 7.84 8.03
C LYS A 162 34.20 8.66 8.34
N SER A 163 34.68 8.61 9.58
CA SER A 163 35.93 9.25 9.97
C SER A 163 37.15 8.50 9.40
N GLN A 164 38.18 9.26 9.04
CA GLN A 164 39.51 8.75 8.67
C GLN A 164 40.34 8.40 9.91
N GLY A 165 40.01 8.97 11.09
CA GLY A 165 40.69 8.75 12.36
C GLY A 165 39.87 7.91 13.35
N HIS A 166 40.53 7.29 14.33
CA HIS A 166 39.89 6.51 15.39
C HIS A 166 39.02 7.38 16.32
N VAL A 167 37.72 7.08 16.36
CA VAL A 167 36.74 7.84 17.17
C VAL A 167 36.44 7.23 18.53
N ALA A 168 36.57 5.91 18.67
CA ALA A 168 36.08 5.18 19.85
C ALA A 168 36.79 5.58 21.14
N LEU A 169 38.12 5.69 21.12
CA LEU A 169 38.90 6.06 22.31
C LEU A 169 38.63 7.52 22.76
N PRO A 170 38.72 8.54 21.88
CA PRO A 170 38.35 9.90 22.25
C PRO A 170 36.89 10.05 22.74
N ALA A 171 35.94 9.36 22.09
CA ALA A 171 34.54 9.39 22.52
C ALA A 171 34.36 8.76 23.90
N LYS A 172 35.02 7.63 24.17
CA LYS A 172 35.03 7.00 25.50
C LYS A 172 35.58 7.94 26.57
N GLN A 173 36.69 8.61 26.31
CA GLN A 173 37.30 9.55 27.25
C GLN A 173 36.41 10.78 27.53
N LEU A 174 35.63 11.26 26.54
CA LEU A 174 34.66 12.34 26.75
C LEU A 174 33.51 11.88 27.65
N LYS A 175 32.98 10.68 27.39
CA LYS A 175 31.92 10.06 28.20
C LYS A 175 32.37 9.86 29.65
N GLU A 176 33.61 9.40 29.87
CA GLU A 176 34.21 9.25 31.20
C GLU A 176 34.41 10.57 31.95
N LYS A 177 34.54 11.70 31.23
CA LYS A 177 34.56 13.05 31.81
C LYS A 177 33.16 13.60 32.14
N GLY A 178 32.11 12.80 31.97
CA GLY A 178 30.72 13.20 32.25
C GLY A 178 30.02 13.96 31.13
N VAL A 179 30.56 13.92 29.90
CA VAL A 179 29.90 14.52 28.73
C VAL A 179 28.92 13.51 28.12
N THR A 180 27.64 13.89 28.01
CA THR A 180 26.63 13.08 27.30
C THR A 180 26.75 13.33 25.80
N VAL A 181 27.03 12.29 25.04
CA VAL A 181 27.24 12.35 23.58
C VAL A 181 26.04 11.79 22.83
N PHE A 182 25.42 12.62 21.99
CA PHE A 182 24.45 12.22 20.97
C PHE A 182 25.14 12.15 19.61
N ALA A 183 24.93 11.04 18.89
CA ALA A 183 25.41 10.87 17.52
C ALA A 183 24.22 10.93 16.57
N VAL A 184 24.20 11.93 15.70
CA VAL A 184 23.13 12.20 14.74
C VAL A 184 23.62 11.90 13.33
N GLY A 185 23.05 10.87 12.73
CA GLY A 185 23.36 10.45 11.37
C GLY A 185 22.70 11.36 10.35
N VAL A 186 23.49 11.84 9.38
CA VAL A 186 22.96 12.51 8.19
C VAL A 186 23.31 11.72 6.93
N ARG A 187 22.37 11.67 5.98
CA ARG A 187 22.53 11.01 4.68
C ARG A 187 22.72 9.49 4.80
N PHE A 188 23.97 9.00 4.79
CA PHE A 188 24.30 7.56 4.85
C PHE A 188 25.25 7.27 6.02
N PRO A 189 24.78 7.39 7.28
CA PRO A 189 25.63 7.22 8.45
C PRO A 189 26.24 5.82 8.53
N ARG A 190 27.52 5.72 8.87
CA ARG A 190 28.14 4.45 9.29
C ARG A 190 27.77 4.15 10.74
N TRP A 191 26.78 3.31 10.94
CA TRP A 191 26.22 3.00 12.25
C TRP A 191 27.27 2.57 13.27
N GLU A 192 28.20 1.68 12.91
CA GLU A 192 29.27 1.25 13.84
C GLU A 192 30.04 2.42 14.44
N GLU A 193 30.33 3.44 13.64
CA GLU A 193 31.03 4.63 14.09
C GLU A 193 30.14 5.52 14.97
N LEU A 194 28.88 5.73 14.60
CA LEU A 194 27.94 6.50 15.44
C LEU A 194 27.67 5.80 16.79
N HIS A 195 27.58 4.48 16.80
CA HIS A 195 27.44 3.70 18.03
C HIS A 195 28.69 3.82 18.92
N ALA A 196 29.89 3.91 18.33
CA ALA A 196 31.12 4.15 19.09
C ALA A 196 31.15 5.57 19.70
N LEU A 197 30.58 6.54 19.01
CA LEU A 197 30.47 7.94 19.44
C LEU A 197 29.46 8.13 20.58
N ALA A 198 28.24 7.61 20.41
CA ALA A 198 27.10 7.87 21.29
C ALA A 198 27.27 7.32 22.72
N SER A 199 26.52 7.88 23.65
CA SER A 199 26.41 7.39 25.03
C SER A 199 25.42 6.24 25.15
N GLU A 200 25.50 5.49 26.24
CA GLU A 200 24.53 4.43 26.53
C GLU A 200 23.29 5.01 27.23
N PRO A 201 22.08 4.47 26.98
CA PRO A 201 21.75 3.45 26.00
C PRO A 201 21.76 4.01 24.56
N ARG A 202 22.36 3.27 23.63
CA ARG A 202 22.53 3.69 22.22
C ARG A 202 21.22 4.02 21.52
N GLU A 203 20.15 3.30 21.86
CA GLU A 203 18.82 3.46 21.27
C GLU A 203 18.22 4.85 21.53
N GLN A 204 18.73 5.58 22.53
CA GLN A 204 18.30 6.93 22.88
C GLN A 204 19.29 8.01 22.39
N HIS A 205 20.57 7.66 22.22
CA HIS A 205 21.63 8.62 21.91
C HIS A 205 22.12 8.56 20.46
N VAL A 206 21.65 7.60 19.66
CA VAL A 206 21.85 7.55 18.21
C VAL A 206 20.57 7.95 17.50
N LEU A 207 20.63 9.03 16.71
CA LEU A 207 19.48 9.65 16.05
C LEU A 207 19.72 9.77 14.53
N LEU A 208 18.67 9.87 13.72
CA LEU A 208 18.77 10.03 12.26
C LEU A 208 18.08 11.32 11.80
N ALA A 209 18.83 12.27 11.25
CA ALA A 209 18.32 13.55 10.77
C ALA A 209 17.84 13.51 9.31
N GLU A 210 17.38 12.35 8.83
CA GLU A 210 16.67 12.25 7.54
C GLU A 210 15.29 12.93 7.63
N GLN A 211 14.58 12.71 8.73
CA GLN A 211 13.44 13.52 9.15
C GLN A 211 13.87 14.35 10.37
N VAL A 212 14.02 15.66 10.17
CA VAL A 212 14.58 16.57 11.19
C VAL A 212 13.73 16.59 12.45
N GLU A 213 12.42 16.47 12.29
CA GLU A 213 11.44 16.43 13.37
C GLU A 213 11.64 15.21 14.26
N ASP A 214 11.92 14.03 13.70
CA ASP A 214 12.10 12.79 14.46
C ASP A 214 13.40 12.79 15.26
N ALA A 215 14.51 13.21 14.65
CA ALA A 215 15.77 13.39 15.38
C ALA A 215 15.61 14.42 16.51
N THR A 216 14.88 15.49 16.25
CA THR A 216 14.62 16.54 17.24
C THR A 216 13.77 16.00 18.40
N ASN A 217 12.71 15.25 18.09
CA ASN A 217 11.86 14.62 19.09
C ASN A 217 12.61 13.56 19.92
N GLY A 218 13.49 12.76 19.29
CA GLY A 218 14.31 11.75 19.98
C GLY A 218 15.36 12.37 20.92
N LEU A 219 15.95 13.50 20.51
CA LEU A 219 16.81 14.28 21.40
C LEU A 219 16.00 14.81 22.60
N PHE A 220 14.83 15.39 22.34
CA PHE A 220 13.96 15.95 23.39
C PHE A 220 13.38 14.92 24.35
N SER A 221 13.00 13.74 23.87
CA SER A 221 12.51 12.66 24.74
C SER A 221 13.61 12.18 25.69
N THR A 222 14.85 12.06 25.19
CA THR A 222 16.00 11.65 26.01
C THR A 222 16.37 12.72 27.05
N LEU A 223 16.35 14.01 26.65
CA LEU A 223 16.57 15.13 27.58
C LEU A 223 15.46 15.25 28.63
N SER A 224 14.23 14.89 28.29
CA SER A 224 13.08 14.91 29.21
C SER A 224 13.09 13.74 30.19
N ASN A 225 13.55 12.56 29.75
CA ASN A 225 13.60 11.35 30.58
C ASN A 225 14.82 11.28 31.51
N SER A 226 15.85 12.08 31.26
CA SER A 226 17.10 12.10 32.06
C SER A 226 17.05 13.00 33.30
N ALA A 227 15.86 13.53 33.65
CA ALA A 227 15.65 14.52 34.73
C ALA A 227 16.39 15.86 34.54
N ILE A 228 16.94 16.12 33.34
CA ILE A 228 17.65 17.36 32.98
C ILE A 228 16.66 18.45 32.53
N CYS A 229 15.60 18.06 31.81
CA CYS A 229 14.54 18.97 31.37
C CYS A 229 13.14 18.37 31.61
N SER A 230 12.10 19.21 31.73
CA SER A 230 10.70 18.78 31.95
C SER A 230 9.78 19.40 30.90
N SER A 231 8.87 18.60 30.32
CA SER A 231 7.77 19.10 29.49
C SER A 231 6.57 19.44 30.38
N THR A 232 6.26 20.73 30.55
CA THR A 232 4.92 21.15 31.01
C THR A 232 4.05 21.44 29.80
N THR A 233 2.94 20.72 29.67
CA THR A 233 1.74 21.25 29.03
C THR A 233 1.26 22.47 29.84
N PRO A 234 0.72 23.53 29.22
CA PRO A 234 0.13 24.61 30.00
C PRO A 234 -1.10 24.07 30.75
N GLU A 235 -0.95 23.83 32.05
CA GLU A 235 -2.09 23.83 32.96
C GLU A 235 -2.74 25.21 32.87
N VAL A 236 -3.97 25.23 32.37
CA VAL A 236 -4.87 26.37 32.52
C VAL A 236 -5.12 26.54 34.01
N ASN A 237 -4.34 27.41 34.65
CA ASN A 237 -4.69 27.91 35.98
C ASN A 237 -6.00 28.68 35.85
N SER A 238 -7.05 28.11 36.43
CA SER A 238 -8.36 28.71 36.60
C SER A 238 -8.26 29.99 37.46
N SER A 239 -8.00 31.14 36.84
CA SER A 239 -8.31 32.47 37.40
C SER A 239 -8.08 33.60 36.40
N MET A 240 -8.84 33.64 35.31
CA MET A 240 -9.20 34.91 34.69
C MET A 240 -10.49 34.72 33.91
N ALA A 241 -11.60 35.07 34.55
CA ALA A 241 -12.91 35.16 33.91
C ALA A 241 -12.91 36.35 32.95
N ILE A 242 -13.25 36.12 31.69
CA ILE A 242 -13.85 37.14 30.83
C ILE A 242 -15.26 36.64 30.50
N ASP A 243 -16.21 37.35 31.08
CA ASP A 243 -17.64 37.09 31.02
C ASP A 243 -18.19 37.57 29.66
N LEU A 244 -18.70 36.67 28.82
CA LEU A 244 -19.50 37.04 27.64
C LEU A 244 -20.91 36.47 27.76
N HIS A 245 -21.82 37.37 28.12
CA HIS A 245 -23.25 37.14 28.26
C HIS A 245 -23.89 36.84 26.88
N ALA A 246 -24.22 35.58 26.62
CA ALA A 246 -25.05 35.19 25.47
C ALA A 246 -26.54 35.36 25.81
N LYS A 247 -27.26 36.23 25.11
CA LYS A 247 -28.73 36.24 25.09
C LYS A 247 -29.24 35.35 23.94
N GLY A 248 -29.63 34.14 24.31
CA GLY A 248 -30.77 33.35 23.83
C GLY A 248 -31.09 33.23 22.33
N LYS A 249 -31.08 32.00 21.81
CA LYS A 249 -32.27 31.14 21.69
C LYS A 249 -31.90 29.76 21.13
N ALA A 250 -32.59 28.73 21.65
CA ALA A 250 -32.43 27.32 21.33
C ALA A 250 -33.24 26.90 20.09
N VAL A 251 -32.72 25.97 19.28
CA VAL A 251 -33.51 25.03 18.46
C VAL A 251 -32.76 23.68 18.38
N LYS A 252 -33.53 22.58 18.49
CA LYS A 252 -33.12 21.15 18.53
C LYS A 252 -33.32 20.46 17.14
N PRO A 253 -32.96 19.17 16.95
CA PRO A 253 -32.14 18.67 15.83
C PRO A 253 -32.93 18.05 14.66
N LEU A 254 -32.29 17.83 13.49
CA LEU A 254 -32.54 16.67 12.60
C LEU A 254 -31.42 16.45 11.55
N GLU A 255 -31.42 15.24 10.98
CA GLU A 255 -30.33 14.50 10.33
C GLU A 255 -30.01 14.81 8.85
N ALA A 256 -28.75 14.52 8.51
CA ALA A 256 -28.17 14.00 7.25
C ALA A 256 -28.25 14.74 5.88
N ASN A 257 -27.05 14.84 5.30
CA ASN A 257 -26.65 14.92 3.88
C ASN A 257 -26.69 16.27 3.12
N THR A 258 -25.55 16.50 2.45
CA THR A 258 -25.24 17.43 1.34
C THR A 258 -25.08 18.92 1.62
N GLY A 259 -23.97 19.49 1.11
CA GLY A 259 -23.85 20.89 0.71
C GLY A 259 -23.07 21.79 1.67
N ALA A 260 -21.92 22.28 1.21
CA ALA A 260 -21.19 23.40 1.82
C ALA A 260 -22.04 24.68 1.77
N TYR A 261 -22.01 25.50 2.83
CA TYR A 261 -22.52 26.88 2.83
C TYR A 261 -21.56 27.82 3.56
N ILE A 262 -21.32 28.98 2.96
CA ILE A 262 -20.65 30.16 3.54
C ILE A 262 -21.74 31.04 4.18
N HIS A 263 -21.52 31.53 5.40
CA HIS A 263 -22.33 32.59 6.01
C HIS A 263 -21.55 33.91 6.02
N ASP A 264 -22.14 34.96 5.45
CA ASP A 264 -21.67 36.35 5.56
C ASP A 264 -22.05 36.95 6.93
N LEU A 265 -21.10 37.62 7.58
CA LEU A 265 -21.30 38.45 8.78
C LEU A 265 -20.67 39.82 8.51
N GLU A 266 -21.50 40.86 8.36
CA GLU A 266 -21.06 42.27 8.27
C GLU A 266 -20.83 42.87 9.67
N PHE A 267 -19.67 43.51 9.86
CA PHE A 267 -19.40 44.38 11.02
C PHE A 267 -19.23 45.83 10.54
N GLY A 268 -20.13 46.72 10.96
CA GLY A 268 -19.98 48.17 10.81
C GLY A 268 -19.21 48.77 11.99
N VAL A 269 -18.18 49.58 11.70
CA VAL A 269 -17.45 50.36 12.71
C VAL A 269 -17.95 51.80 12.70
N SER A 270 -18.49 52.26 13.83
CA SER A 270 -18.80 53.67 14.12
C SER A 270 -17.51 54.40 14.51
N GLY A 271 -17.10 55.39 13.72
CA GLY A 271 -15.91 56.20 13.95
C GLY A 271 -16.18 57.49 14.73
N GLY A 272 -15.23 57.85 15.61
CA GLY A 272 -15.11 59.15 16.25
C GLY A 272 -13.71 59.75 16.05
N THR A 273 -13.66 60.78 15.19
CA THR A 273 -12.71 61.90 15.07
C THR A 273 -11.20 61.65 14.89
N ASP A 274 -10.80 61.85 13.63
CA ASP A 274 -9.85 62.87 13.12
C ASP A 274 -8.52 62.38 12.48
N ARG A 275 -8.31 62.91 11.27
CA ARG A 275 -7.17 62.85 10.34
C ARG A 275 -6.87 61.57 9.55
N MET A 276 -7.34 61.65 8.29
CA MET A 276 -6.85 61.06 7.04
C MET A 276 -5.59 60.18 7.11
N LEU A 277 -5.75 58.90 6.74
CA LEU A 277 -5.00 58.22 5.67
C LEU A 277 -5.72 56.88 5.33
N HIS A 278 -5.79 56.56 4.05
CA HIS A 278 -6.59 55.48 3.46
C HIS A 278 -6.40 54.10 4.13
N GLY A 279 -7.50 53.48 4.56
CA GLY A 279 -7.55 52.07 4.99
C GLY A 279 -8.58 51.30 4.17
N HIS A 280 -8.12 50.39 3.31
CA HIS A 280 -8.95 49.39 2.64
C HIS A 280 -9.50 48.41 3.68
N GLY A 281 -10.82 48.24 3.74
CA GLY A 281 -11.48 47.20 4.53
C GLY A 281 -11.04 45.81 4.07
N LEU A 282 -10.63 44.97 5.03
CA LEU A 282 -10.15 43.61 4.79
C LEU A 282 -11.32 42.63 4.91
N THR A 283 -11.79 42.08 3.80
CA THR A 283 -12.70 40.92 3.78
C THR A 283 -11.88 39.66 4.03
N VAL A 284 -12.14 38.93 5.12
CA VAL A 284 -11.46 37.66 5.43
C VAL A 284 -12.32 36.50 4.91
N GLY A 285 -11.99 36.00 3.72
CA GLY A 285 -12.51 34.72 3.24
C GLY A 285 -11.73 33.56 3.89
N VAL A 286 -12.41 32.68 4.63
CA VAL A 286 -11.81 31.46 5.17
C VAL A 286 -11.68 30.43 4.04
N ALA A 287 -10.47 30.24 3.53
CA ALA A 287 -10.16 29.16 2.60
C ALA A 287 -9.98 27.85 3.39
N VAL A 288 -10.89 26.90 3.21
CA VAL A 288 -10.71 25.51 3.67
C VAL A 288 -9.73 24.84 2.70
N ILE A 289 -8.48 24.68 3.14
CA ILE A 289 -7.48 23.89 2.41
C ILE A 289 -7.81 22.41 2.64
N PRO A 290 -8.05 21.59 1.60
CA PRO A 290 -8.21 20.15 1.79
C PRO A 290 -6.89 19.59 2.33
N ALA A 291 -6.96 18.94 3.49
CA ALA A 291 -5.85 18.24 4.09
C ALA A 291 -5.26 17.22 3.10
N ALA A 292 -3.94 17.01 3.16
CA ALA A 292 -3.32 15.84 2.54
C ALA A 292 -4.12 14.58 2.95
N PRO A 293 -4.36 13.62 2.04
CA PRO A 293 -5.17 12.46 2.36
C PRO A 293 -4.53 11.72 3.54
N LYS A 294 -5.23 11.70 4.68
CA LYS A 294 -4.84 10.89 5.83
C LYS A 294 -4.86 9.43 5.40
N LEU A 295 -3.73 8.73 5.49
CA LEU A 295 -3.63 7.30 5.17
C LEU A 295 -4.31 6.44 6.24
N SER A 296 -5.57 6.70 6.63
CA SER A 296 -6.22 5.93 7.70
C SER A 296 -6.70 4.54 7.25
N LEU A 297 -6.62 3.53 8.12
CA LEU A 297 -7.26 2.21 7.87
C LEU A 297 -8.76 2.30 8.18
N GLU A 298 -9.58 2.39 7.13
CA GLU A 298 -11.04 2.37 7.25
C GLU A 298 -11.64 0.96 7.42
N CYS A 299 -10.80 -0.08 7.50
CA CYS A 299 -11.22 -1.48 7.59
C CYS A 299 -10.99 -2.10 8.98
N ARG A 300 -11.86 -3.04 9.37
CA ARG A 300 -11.72 -3.85 10.61
C ARG A 300 -10.73 -4.98 10.38
N VAL A 301 -9.50 -4.84 10.91
CA VAL A 301 -8.42 -5.83 10.76
C VAL A 301 -7.71 -6.06 12.09
N ASP A 302 -7.35 -7.32 12.34
CA ASP A 302 -6.39 -7.71 13.36
C ASP A 302 -5.05 -7.96 12.65
N LEU A 303 -4.08 -7.11 12.91
CA LEU A 303 -2.78 -7.11 12.27
C LEU A 303 -1.71 -7.56 13.25
N LEU A 304 -0.94 -8.58 12.87
CA LEU A 304 0.23 -9.05 13.60
C LEU A 304 1.49 -8.89 12.74
N PHE A 305 2.40 -8.02 13.15
CA PHE A 305 3.72 -7.92 12.54
C PHE A 305 4.66 -8.98 13.12
N LEU A 306 5.35 -9.73 12.25
CA LEU A 306 6.42 -10.65 12.61
C LEU A 306 7.75 -10.04 12.19
N LEU A 307 8.54 -9.59 13.16
CA LEU A 307 9.85 -8.99 12.94
C LEU A 307 10.94 -10.05 13.06
N ASP A 308 11.73 -10.22 12.00
CA ASP A 308 12.89 -11.09 12.06
C ASP A 308 13.96 -10.50 12.99
N SER A 309 14.22 -11.22 14.09
CA SER A 309 15.27 -10.92 15.07
C SER A 309 16.43 -11.92 15.02
N SER A 310 16.56 -12.65 13.91
CA SER A 310 17.62 -13.60 13.64
C SER A 310 18.97 -12.92 13.38
N ALA A 311 20.04 -13.71 13.48
CA ALA A 311 21.37 -13.27 13.08
C ALA A 311 21.46 -12.97 11.57
N GLY A 312 20.63 -13.62 10.74
CA GLY A 312 20.58 -13.44 9.29
C GLY A 312 20.12 -12.05 8.87
N THR A 313 19.14 -11.48 9.58
CA THR A 313 18.63 -10.11 9.31
C THR A 313 19.55 -9.01 9.89
N THR A 314 20.47 -9.35 10.80
CA THR A 314 21.36 -8.42 11.53
C THR A 314 20.60 -7.42 12.41
N LEU A 315 21.33 -6.74 13.31
CA LEU A 315 20.74 -5.68 14.15
C LEU A 315 20.17 -4.53 13.31
N ASP A 316 20.88 -4.13 12.25
CA ASP A 316 20.48 -3.01 11.39
C ASP A 316 19.16 -3.31 10.65
N GLY A 317 19.01 -4.53 10.12
CA GLY A 317 17.76 -4.97 9.48
C GLY A 317 16.60 -5.02 10.46
N PHE A 318 16.84 -5.51 11.68
CA PHE A 318 15.83 -5.51 12.74
C PHE A 318 15.39 -4.09 13.12
N LEU A 319 16.33 -3.15 13.27
CA LEU A 319 16.02 -1.75 13.59
C LEU A 319 15.25 -1.07 12.45
N ARG A 320 15.58 -1.35 11.19
CA ARG A 320 14.79 -0.88 10.02
C ARG A 320 13.37 -1.41 10.06
N ALA A 321 13.19 -2.71 10.32
CA ALA A 321 11.87 -3.32 10.42
C ALA A 321 11.05 -2.73 11.58
N LYS A 322 11.69 -2.45 12.72
CA LYS A 322 11.07 -1.75 13.87
C LYS A 322 10.65 -0.33 13.49
N ALA A 323 11.52 0.42 12.82
CA ALA A 323 11.21 1.78 12.34
C ALA A 323 10.05 1.78 11.32
N PHE A 324 10.02 0.80 10.42
CA PHE A 324 8.91 0.60 9.48
C PHE A 324 7.58 0.40 10.21
N VAL A 325 7.52 -0.46 11.22
CA VAL A 325 6.29 -0.68 11.99
C VAL A 325 5.88 0.59 12.74
N LYS A 326 6.82 1.31 13.36
CA LYS A 326 6.54 2.60 14.03
C LYS A 326 5.92 3.62 13.07
N GLN A 327 6.56 3.84 11.92
CA GLN A 327 6.09 4.76 10.89
C GLN A 327 4.73 4.33 10.33
N PHE A 328 4.54 3.02 10.11
CA PHE A 328 3.25 2.47 9.68
C PHE A 328 2.15 2.79 10.69
N VAL A 329 2.32 2.45 11.98
CA VAL A 329 1.26 2.69 12.98
C VAL A 329 0.95 4.17 13.16
N GLN A 330 1.97 5.04 13.08
CA GLN A 330 1.81 6.50 13.20
C GLN A 330 1.12 7.12 11.98
N ALA A 331 1.42 6.64 10.77
CA ALA A 331 0.84 7.15 9.55
C ALA A 331 -0.58 6.65 9.31
N VAL A 332 -0.88 5.45 9.81
CA VAL A 332 -2.02 4.66 9.34
C VAL A 332 -3.12 4.43 10.39
N LEU A 333 -2.78 4.49 11.69
CA LEU A 333 -3.77 4.43 12.76
C LEU A 333 -4.20 5.84 13.18
N SER A 334 -5.50 6.00 13.35
CA SER A 334 -6.19 7.17 13.90
C SER A 334 -7.09 6.76 15.06
N GLU A 335 -7.58 7.71 15.86
CA GLU A 335 -8.52 7.42 16.96
C GLU A 335 -9.78 6.66 16.50
N ASP A 336 -10.23 6.89 15.26
CA ASP A 336 -11.39 6.21 14.65
C ASP A 336 -11.04 4.85 14.01
N SER A 337 -9.76 4.48 13.96
CA SER A 337 -9.30 3.26 13.30
C SER A 337 -9.78 2.03 14.06
N ARG A 338 -10.49 1.15 13.35
CA ARG A 338 -10.97 -0.13 13.91
C ARG A 338 -9.96 -1.26 13.75
N ALA A 339 -8.72 -0.92 13.42
CA ALA A 339 -7.61 -1.85 13.27
C ALA A 339 -6.94 -2.08 14.62
N ARG A 340 -6.63 -3.35 14.93
CA ARG A 340 -5.87 -3.72 16.13
C ARG A 340 -4.52 -4.24 15.70
N VAL A 341 -3.46 -3.70 16.28
CA VAL A 341 -2.09 -4.06 15.91
C VAL A 341 -1.43 -4.82 17.06
N GLY A 342 -0.69 -5.86 16.71
CA GLY A 342 0.25 -6.55 17.56
C GLY A 342 1.59 -6.73 16.85
N VAL A 343 2.63 -6.97 17.63
CA VAL A 343 4.00 -7.15 17.14
C VAL A 343 4.64 -8.33 17.86
N ALA A 344 5.20 -9.23 17.10
CA ALA A 344 5.97 -10.36 17.59
C ALA A 344 7.34 -10.37 16.91
N THR A 345 8.35 -10.81 17.64
CA THR A 345 9.67 -11.10 17.08
C THR A 345 9.84 -12.60 16.93
N TYR A 346 10.62 -13.01 15.92
CA TYR A 346 10.99 -14.40 15.77
C TYR A 346 12.48 -14.57 15.49
N SER A 347 12.99 -15.72 15.90
CA SER A 347 14.27 -16.27 15.47
C SER A 347 14.15 -17.79 15.62
N ARG A 348 14.58 -18.34 16.77
CA ARG A 348 14.30 -19.73 17.14
C ARG A 348 12.85 -19.96 17.53
N GLU A 349 12.26 -19.00 18.23
CA GLU A 349 10.90 -19.07 18.74
C GLU A 349 10.15 -17.76 18.43
N LEU A 350 8.83 -17.83 18.40
CA LEU A 350 7.97 -16.66 18.27
C LEU A 350 7.67 -16.07 19.66
N LEU A 351 7.97 -14.78 19.83
CA LEU A 351 7.68 -14.02 21.04
C LEU A 351 6.77 -12.85 20.70
N VAL A 352 5.54 -12.90 21.21
CA VAL A 352 4.58 -11.80 21.08
C VAL A 352 4.97 -10.70 22.07
N ALA A 353 5.65 -9.67 21.57
CA ALA A 353 6.09 -8.53 22.38
C ALA A 353 4.94 -7.55 22.65
N VAL A 354 4.04 -7.41 21.68
CA VAL A 354 2.83 -6.60 21.77
C VAL A 354 1.63 -7.46 21.32
N PRO A 355 0.80 -7.92 22.26
CA PRO A 355 -0.45 -8.60 21.95
C PRO A 355 -1.40 -7.76 21.10
N VAL A 356 -2.08 -8.41 20.16
CA VAL A 356 -3.02 -7.74 19.24
C VAL A 356 -4.17 -7.12 20.02
N GLY A 357 -4.28 -5.79 19.97
CA GLY A 357 -5.35 -5.04 20.61
C GLY A 357 -5.13 -4.70 22.08
N GLU A 358 -3.92 -4.88 22.61
CA GLU A 358 -3.53 -4.41 23.94
C GLU A 358 -3.50 -2.88 24.01
N TYR A 359 -2.93 -2.25 22.98
CA TYR A 359 -2.80 -0.79 22.89
C TYR A 359 -3.89 -0.23 21.96
N GLN A 360 -4.64 0.76 22.47
CA GLN A 360 -5.58 1.56 21.67
C GLN A 360 -4.99 2.92 21.31
N ASP A 361 -4.06 3.42 22.12
CA ASP A 361 -3.35 4.67 21.89
C ASP A 361 -2.07 4.44 21.06
N VAL A 362 -1.90 5.22 20.00
CA VAL A 362 -0.78 5.10 19.06
C VAL A 362 0.55 5.47 19.73
N PRO A 363 0.69 6.60 20.45
CA PRO A 363 1.88 6.90 21.25
C PRO A 363 2.31 5.76 22.19
N ASP A 364 1.39 5.14 22.93
CA ASP A 364 1.72 4.03 23.84
C ASP A 364 2.22 2.80 23.10
N LEU A 365 1.56 2.44 22.00
CA LEU A 365 2.03 1.37 21.12
C LEU A 365 3.45 1.65 20.63
N VAL A 366 3.70 2.86 20.12
CA VAL A 366 5.02 3.28 19.61
C VAL A 366 6.10 3.19 20.70
N ARG A 367 5.79 3.61 21.94
CA ARG A 367 6.70 3.46 23.08
C ARG A 367 6.99 2.00 23.42
N SER A 368 5.98 1.13 23.37
CA SER A 368 6.18 -0.31 23.59
C SER A 368 7.07 -0.94 22.52
N LEU A 369 7.03 -0.45 21.28
CA LEU A 369 7.91 -0.92 20.20
C LEU A 369 9.39 -0.60 20.47
N ASP A 370 9.68 0.49 21.18
CA ASP A 370 11.07 0.88 21.46
C ASP A 370 11.80 -0.14 22.34
N GLY A 371 11.08 -0.79 23.27
CA GLY A 371 11.63 -1.77 24.21
C GLY A 371 11.84 -3.18 23.65
N ILE A 372 11.52 -3.45 22.37
CA ILE A 372 11.64 -4.80 21.80
C ILE A 372 13.12 -5.13 21.48
N PRO A 373 13.72 -6.16 22.11
CA PRO A 373 15.14 -6.48 21.94
C PRO A 373 15.44 -7.33 20.71
N PHE A 374 16.63 -7.14 20.13
CA PHE A 374 17.22 -8.03 19.12
C PHE A 374 17.81 -9.29 19.79
N ARG A 375 17.69 -10.47 19.16
CA ARG A 375 18.09 -11.76 19.77
C ARG A 375 19.23 -12.50 19.06
N GLY A 376 19.38 -12.36 17.74
CA GLY A 376 20.48 -12.96 17.00
C GLY A 376 20.47 -14.50 16.94
N GLY A 377 19.29 -15.12 16.80
CA GLY A 377 19.14 -16.58 16.67
C GLY A 377 19.07 -17.09 15.21
N PRO A 378 18.78 -18.39 14.98
CA PRO A 378 18.50 -18.91 13.64
C PRO A 378 17.23 -18.31 13.04
N THR A 379 17.09 -18.34 11.72
CA THR A 379 15.94 -17.77 10.99
C THR A 379 14.87 -18.83 10.76
N LEU A 380 14.00 -19.12 11.74
CA LEU A 380 12.97 -20.17 11.63
C LEU A 380 11.58 -19.61 11.30
N MET A 381 11.35 -19.24 10.03
CA MET A 381 10.07 -18.67 9.60
C MET A 381 8.93 -19.69 9.67
N GLY A 382 9.18 -20.95 9.31
CA GLY A 382 8.16 -22.00 9.33
C GLY A 382 7.59 -22.20 10.74
N SER A 383 8.48 -22.37 11.71
CA SER A 383 8.14 -22.44 13.13
C SER A 383 7.39 -21.18 13.60
N ALA A 384 7.85 -19.99 13.22
CA ALA A 384 7.21 -18.72 13.58
C ALA A 384 5.78 -18.62 13.02
N LEU A 385 5.56 -18.99 11.75
CA LEU A 385 4.24 -18.97 11.10
C LEU A 385 3.26 -19.95 11.77
N ARG A 386 3.72 -21.14 12.13
CA ARG A 386 2.90 -22.12 12.86
C ARG A 386 2.47 -21.57 14.22
N GLN A 387 3.42 -21.04 14.99
CA GLN A 387 3.14 -20.44 16.30
C GLN A 387 2.23 -19.21 16.17
N ALA A 388 2.40 -18.38 15.13
CA ALA A 388 1.55 -17.22 14.88
C ALA A 388 0.11 -17.64 14.58
N ALA A 389 -0.07 -18.71 13.79
CA ALA A 389 -1.38 -19.29 13.49
C ALA A 389 -2.08 -19.91 14.71
N ASP A 390 -1.30 -20.45 15.65
CA ASP A 390 -1.83 -21.13 16.82
C ASP A 390 -2.12 -20.19 17.99
N ARG A 391 -1.25 -19.21 18.24
CA ARG A 391 -1.32 -18.34 19.43
C ARG A 391 -1.05 -16.84 19.17
N GLY A 392 -0.68 -16.44 17.96
CA GLY A 392 -0.25 -15.05 17.67
C GLY A 392 -1.34 -13.99 17.89
N PHE A 393 -2.63 -14.36 17.77
CA PHE A 393 -3.77 -13.46 17.96
C PHE A 393 -4.48 -13.62 19.32
N GLY A 394 -3.88 -14.38 20.25
CA GLY A 394 -4.45 -14.63 21.59
C GLY A 394 -5.72 -15.51 21.59
N SER A 395 -6.32 -15.65 22.79
CA SER A 395 -7.51 -16.50 23.05
C SER A 395 -8.85 -15.81 22.81
N ALA A 396 -8.86 -14.58 22.28
CA ALA A 396 -10.09 -13.82 22.00
C ALA A 396 -10.87 -14.45 20.84
N THR A 397 -11.52 -15.57 21.13
CA THR A 397 -12.42 -16.34 20.30
C THR A 397 -13.75 -15.59 20.24
N ARG A 398 -13.83 -14.59 19.37
CA ARG A 398 -15.14 -14.07 18.95
C ARG A 398 -15.75 -15.10 18.00
N THR A 399 -16.71 -15.87 18.51
CA THR A 399 -17.60 -16.71 17.71
C THR A 399 -18.71 -15.85 17.12
N GLY A 400 -18.90 -15.89 15.80
CA GLY A 400 -19.98 -15.17 15.12
C GLY A 400 -19.57 -14.56 13.78
N GLN A 401 -20.56 -14.00 13.07
CA GLN A 401 -20.47 -13.48 11.70
C GLN A 401 -19.75 -12.10 11.59
N ASP A 402 -19.24 -11.56 12.71
CA ASP A 402 -18.54 -10.24 12.83
C ASP A 402 -17.07 -10.39 13.27
N ARG A 403 -16.36 -11.42 12.78
CA ARG A 403 -14.93 -11.63 13.09
C ARG A 403 -14.05 -10.73 12.21
N PRO A 404 -13.15 -9.90 12.79
CA PRO A 404 -12.22 -9.09 11.99
C PRO A 404 -11.27 -9.98 11.20
N ARG A 405 -10.81 -9.48 10.04
CA ARG A 405 -9.84 -10.18 9.19
C ARG A 405 -8.50 -10.24 9.91
N ARG A 406 -7.90 -11.42 10.03
CA ARG A 406 -6.58 -11.61 10.64
C ARG A 406 -5.49 -11.60 9.58
N VAL A 407 -4.53 -10.70 9.74
CA VAL A 407 -3.41 -10.53 8.81
C VAL A 407 -2.10 -10.66 9.56
N VAL A 408 -1.20 -11.45 9.01
CA VAL A 408 0.19 -11.56 9.45
C VAL A 408 1.07 -10.88 8.41
N VAL A 409 1.86 -9.90 8.83
CA VAL A 409 2.87 -9.25 7.98
C VAL A 409 4.25 -9.73 8.43
N LEU A 410 4.92 -10.49 7.59
CA LEU A 410 6.26 -11.03 7.84
C LEU A 410 7.32 -10.07 7.28
N LEU A 411 8.19 -9.55 8.14
CA LEU A 411 9.34 -8.71 7.78
C LEU A 411 10.63 -9.48 7.94
N THR A 412 11.35 -9.70 6.84
CA THR A 412 12.62 -10.45 6.85
C THR A 412 13.60 -9.99 5.78
N GLU A 413 14.89 -10.02 6.09
CA GLU A 413 15.98 -9.79 5.13
C GLU A 413 16.76 -11.08 4.81
N SER A 414 16.57 -12.15 5.59
CA SER A 414 17.25 -13.45 5.44
C SER A 414 16.30 -14.56 5.04
N ARG A 415 16.86 -15.63 4.45
CA ARG A 415 16.14 -16.86 4.10
C ARG A 415 15.89 -17.72 5.34
N SER A 416 14.84 -18.54 5.29
CA SER A 416 14.53 -19.47 6.37
C SER A 416 15.50 -20.65 6.43
N GLU A 417 15.79 -21.12 7.64
CA GLU A 417 16.58 -22.32 7.90
C GLU A 417 15.70 -23.58 8.11
N ASP A 418 14.37 -23.43 8.09
CA ASP A 418 13.39 -24.51 8.20
C ASP A 418 12.39 -24.53 7.02
N GLU A 419 11.58 -25.58 6.95
CA GLU A 419 10.55 -25.72 5.91
C GLU A 419 9.38 -24.74 6.13
N VAL A 420 9.06 -23.96 5.11
CA VAL A 420 8.06 -22.89 5.22
C VAL A 420 6.70 -23.24 4.60
N ALA A 421 6.64 -24.15 3.64
CA ALA A 421 5.43 -24.40 2.84
C ALA A 421 4.30 -25.04 3.67
N GLY A 422 4.62 -26.02 4.51
CA GLY A 422 3.70 -26.71 5.43
C GLY A 422 3.10 -25.77 6.46
N PRO A 423 3.92 -25.06 7.27
CA PRO A 423 3.44 -24.04 8.20
C PRO A 423 2.63 -22.92 7.54
N ALA A 424 3.03 -22.46 6.34
CA ALA A 424 2.28 -21.46 5.60
C ALA A 424 0.90 -21.98 5.16
N ARG A 425 0.80 -23.25 4.69
CA ARG A 425 -0.49 -23.91 4.41
C ARG A 425 -1.35 -24.00 5.67
N HIS A 426 -0.78 -24.36 6.81
CA HIS A 426 -1.48 -24.41 8.11
C HIS A 426 -2.03 -23.04 8.51
N ALA A 427 -1.22 -21.97 8.39
CA ALA A 427 -1.64 -20.61 8.69
C ALA A 427 -2.80 -20.14 7.80
N ARG A 428 -2.71 -20.37 6.47
CA ARG A 428 -3.78 -20.02 5.52
C ARG A 428 -5.06 -20.84 5.75
N ALA A 429 -4.95 -22.12 6.12
CA ALA A 429 -6.09 -22.96 6.47
C ALA A 429 -6.84 -22.45 7.72
N ARG A 430 -6.19 -21.64 8.55
CA ARG A 430 -6.79 -20.93 9.69
C ARG A 430 -7.29 -19.52 9.33
N GLU A 431 -7.51 -19.25 8.04
CA GLU A 431 -8.02 -17.97 7.51
C GLU A 431 -7.10 -16.78 7.82
N LEU A 432 -5.79 -17.01 7.94
CA LEU A 432 -4.82 -15.91 8.01
C LEU A 432 -4.45 -15.44 6.61
N LEU A 433 -4.56 -14.13 6.39
CA LEU A 433 -3.88 -13.48 5.26
C LEU A 433 -2.40 -13.32 5.61
N LEU A 434 -1.52 -13.81 4.75
CA LEU A 434 -0.08 -13.66 4.90
C LEU A 434 0.41 -12.62 3.91
N LEU A 435 1.09 -11.58 4.39
CA LEU A 435 1.79 -10.59 3.59
C LEU A 435 3.29 -10.67 3.91
N GLY A 436 4.14 -10.55 2.90
CA GLY A 436 5.60 -10.60 3.06
C GLY A 436 6.23 -9.29 2.66
N VAL A 437 7.13 -8.76 3.49
CA VAL A 437 7.95 -7.57 3.19
C VAL A 437 9.41 -7.99 3.36
N GLY A 438 10.22 -7.81 2.33
CA GLY A 438 11.64 -8.18 2.42
C GLY A 438 12.48 -7.72 1.24
N SER A 439 13.74 -8.10 1.24
CA SER A 439 14.65 -7.80 0.13
C SER A 439 14.32 -8.65 -1.10
N GLU A 440 14.79 -8.23 -2.27
CA GLU A 440 14.69 -9.03 -3.51
C GLU A 440 15.25 -10.46 -3.35
N ALA A 441 16.24 -10.64 -2.49
CA ALA A 441 16.90 -11.92 -2.25
C ALA A 441 15.98 -12.98 -1.61
N VAL A 442 14.91 -12.56 -0.92
CA VAL A 442 13.95 -13.45 -0.23
C VAL A 442 12.60 -13.54 -0.95
N ARG A 443 12.45 -12.89 -2.12
CA ARG A 443 11.19 -12.85 -2.90
C ARG A 443 10.55 -14.22 -3.05
N ALA A 444 11.27 -15.19 -3.61
CA ALA A 444 10.72 -16.51 -3.93
C ALA A 444 10.19 -17.25 -2.69
N GLU A 445 10.88 -17.12 -1.55
CA GLU A 445 10.45 -17.74 -0.30
C GLU A 445 9.22 -17.04 0.28
N LEU A 446 9.16 -15.69 0.21
CA LEU A 446 7.98 -14.93 0.58
C LEU A 446 6.77 -15.24 -0.33
N GLU A 447 6.98 -15.49 -1.62
CA GLU A 447 5.92 -15.90 -2.55
C GLU A 447 5.35 -17.28 -2.18
N GLU A 448 6.21 -18.22 -1.76
CA GLU A 448 5.79 -19.53 -1.27
C GLU A 448 5.01 -19.43 0.06
N ILE A 449 5.48 -18.59 1.00
CA ILE A 449 4.82 -18.33 2.28
C ILE A 449 3.47 -17.67 2.07
N THR A 450 3.41 -16.59 1.31
CA THR A 450 2.19 -15.81 1.11
C THR A 450 1.20 -16.49 0.17
N GLY A 451 1.70 -17.37 -0.71
CA GLY A 451 0.92 -18.08 -1.72
C GLY A 451 0.56 -17.24 -2.95
N SER A 452 1.01 -15.98 -3.03
CA SER A 452 0.75 -15.09 -4.16
C SER A 452 1.81 -13.98 -4.23
N PRO A 453 2.40 -13.70 -5.42
CA PRO A 453 3.33 -12.58 -5.59
C PRO A 453 2.68 -11.22 -5.32
N LYS A 454 1.34 -11.12 -5.41
CA LYS A 454 0.61 -9.90 -5.04
C LYS A 454 0.63 -9.62 -3.54
N HIS A 455 0.92 -10.60 -2.70
CA HIS A 455 1.02 -10.43 -1.24
C HIS A 455 2.45 -10.16 -0.77
N VAL A 456 3.41 -10.11 -1.71
CA VAL A 456 4.80 -9.80 -1.43
C VAL A 456 5.07 -8.34 -1.80
N MET A 457 5.85 -7.67 -0.95
CA MET A 457 6.41 -6.34 -1.16
C MET A 457 7.93 -6.51 -1.05
N VAL A 458 8.63 -6.15 -2.11
CA VAL A 458 10.09 -6.29 -2.18
C VAL A 458 10.73 -4.94 -2.38
N TYR A 459 11.84 -4.73 -1.69
CA TYR A 459 12.70 -3.57 -1.90
C TYR A 459 14.07 -4.02 -2.40
N SER A 460 14.66 -3.19 -3.26
CA SER A 460 16.04 -3.39 -3.75
C SER A 460 17.05 -2.68 -2.86
N ASP A 461 16.72 -1.47 -2.40
CA ASP A 461 17.49 -0.74 -1.40
C ASP A 461 16.79 -0.82 -0.03
N PRO A 462 17.47 -1.18 1.07
CA PRO A 462 16.89 -1.14 2.41
C PRO A 462 16.25 0.20 2.82
N GLN A 463 16.61 1.31 2.16
CA GLN A 463 15.96 2.62 2.37
C GLN A 463 14.55 2.69 1.77
N ASP A 464 14.23 1.87 0.77
CA ASP A 464 12.90 1.84 0.14
C ASP A 464 11.85 1.11 0.98
N LEU A 465 12.24 0.51 2.11
CA LEU A 465 11.30 -0.19 2.99
C LEU A 465 10.16 0.74 3.45
N LEU A 466 10.46 2.00 3.79
CA LEU A 466 9.43 2.97 4.19
C LEU A 466 8.50 3.36 3.04
N ASN A 467 8.95 3.27 1.80
CA ASN A 467 8.12 3.53 0.62
C ASN A 467 7.03 2.46 0.42
N GLN A 468 7.12 1.32 1.12
CA GLN A 468 6.14 0.25 1.07
C GLN A 468 4.90 0.51 1.94
N ILE A 469 4.89 1.56 2.78
CA ILE A 469 3.76 1.85 3.69
C ILE A 469 2.42 2.03 2.94
N PRO A 470 2.32 2.84 1.87
CA PRO A 470 1.06 3.00 1.13
C PRO A 470 0.62 1.69 0.46
N GLU A 471 1.57 0.92 -0.06
CA GLU A 471 1.29 -0.37 -0.68
C GLU A 471 0.77 -1.39 0.35
N LEU A 472 1.41 -1.47 1.53
CA LEU A 472 0.97 -2.32 2.62
C LEU A 472 -0.44 -1.93 3.10
N GLN A 473 -0.72 -0.64 3.30
CA GLN A 473 -2.05 -0.15 3.64
C GLN A 473 -3.09 -0.58 2.59
N GLY A 474 -2.76 -0.41 1.31
CA GLY A 474 -3.57 -0.86 0.18
C GLY A 474 -3.87 -2.35 0.25
N LYS A 475 -2.88 -3.21 0.55
CA LYS A 475 -3.07 -4.67 0.66
C LYS A 475 -3.89 -5.06 1.89
N LEU A 476 -3.71 -4.38 3.03
CA LEU A 476 -4.43 -4.66 4.28
C LEU A 476 -5.93 -4.39 4.18
N CYS A 477 -6.29 -3.21 3.64
CA CYS A 477 -7.68 -2.82 3.43
C CYS A 477 -8.23 -3.13 2.05
N SER A 478 -7.43 -3.70 1.14
CA SER A 478 -7.98 -4.33 -0.05
C SER A 478 -8.95 -5.39 0.44
N ARG A 479 -10.25 -5.16 0.25
CA ARG A 479 -11.20 -6.26 0.23
C ARG A 479 -10.58 -7.23 -0.76
N GLN A 480 -10.16 -8.41 -0.27
CA GLN A 480 -9.92 -9.58 -1.11
C GLN A 480 -11.17 -9.62 -1.96
N ARG A 481 -11.07 -9.16 -3.22
CA ARG A 481 -12.24 -9.06 -4.08
C ARG A 481 -12.69 -10.51 -4.13
N PRO A 482 -13.80 -10.88 -3.48
CA PRO A 482 -14.34 -12.19 -3.74
C PRO A 482 -14.53 -12.15 -5.26
N GLY A 483 -13.95 -13.12 -5.99
CA GLY A 483 -14.05 -13.11 -7.46
C GLY A 483 -15.47 -12.74 -7.87
N CYS A 484 -15.65 -11.97 -8.93
CA CYS A 484 -16.82 -11.14 -9.23
C CYS A 484 -18.20 -11.77 -8.92
N ARG A 485 -18.60 -11.77 -7.63
CA ARG A 485 -19.72 -12.59 -7.12
C ARG A 485 -21.09 -12.10 -7.58
N THR A 486 -21.15 -10.89 -8.12
CA THR A 486 -22.41 -10.27 -8.54
C THR A 486 -22.44 -9.97 -10.04
N GLN A 487 -21.39 -10.34 -10.79
CA GLN A 487 -21.33 -10.11 -12.22
C GLN A 487 -21.64 -11.41 -12.95
N ALA A 488 -22.60 -11.37 -13.86
CA ALA A 488 -22.92 -12.53 -14.68
C ALA A 488 -21.74 -12.84 -15.61
N LEU A 489 -21.39 -14.12 -15.72
CA LEU A 489 -20.29 -14.58 -16.58
C LEU A 489 -20.55 -16.03 -17.04
N ASP A 490 -20.33 -16.28 -18.33
CA ASP A 490 -20.25 -17.65 -18.87
C ASP A 490 -18.78 -17.99 -19.12
N LEU A 491 -18.24 -18.89 -18.30
CA LEU A 491 -16.81 -19.20 -18.25
C LEU A 491 -16.56 -20.64 -18.70
N VAL A 492 -15.70 -20.83 -19.70
CA VAL A 492 -15.22 -22.17 -20.09
C VAL A 492 -13.73 -22.29 -19.82
N PHE A 493 -13.36 -23.29 -19.03
CA PHE A 493 -11.96 -23.73 -18.93
C PHE A 493 -11.67 -24.75 -20.02
N MET A 494 -10.57 -24.54 -20.75
CA MET A 494 -10.05 -25.45 -21.76
C MET A 494 -8.70 -26.00 -21.28
N LEU A 495 -8.62 -27.30 -20.96
CA LEU A 495 -7.42 -27.92 -20.43
C LEU A 495 -6.76 -28.85 -21.43
N ASP A 496 -5.45 -28.69 -21.58
CA ASP A 496 -4.59 -29.60 -22.30
C ASP A 496 -4.37 -30.89 -21.50
N THR A 497 -4.79 -32.01 -22.07
CA THR A 497 -4.63 -33.36 -21.51
C THR A 497 -3.80 -34.24 -22.43
N SER A 498 -3.00 -33.62 -23.30
CA SER A 498 -2.11 -34.33 -24.23
C SER A 498 -1.04 -35.13 -23.50
N ALA A 499 -0.44 -36.08 -24.22
CA ALA A 499 0.69 -36.87 -23.74
C ALA A 499 1.89 -36.00 -23.31
N SER A 500 2.01 -34.79 -23.87
CA SER A 500 3.09 -33.86 -23.52
C SER A 500 2.94 -33.19 -22.15
N VAL A 501 1.69 -33.12 -21.65
CA VAL A 501 1.39 -32.62 -20.30
C VAL A 501 1.62 -33.73 -19.29
N GLY A 502 1.10 -34.93 -19.55
CA GLY A 502 1.13 -36.05 -18.60
C GLY A 502 0.05 -35.96 -17.51
N PRO A 503 -0.30 -37.08 -16.86
CA PRO A 503 -1.40 -37.14 -15.89
C PRO A 503 -1.13 -36.34 -14.60
N GLU A 504 0.14 -36.25 -14.17
CA GLU A 504 0.50 -35.51 -12.94
C GLU A 504 0.29 -34.00 -13.11
N ASN A 505 0.76 -33.43 -14.22
CA ASN A 505 0.56 -32.01 -14.51
C ASN A 505 -0.91 -31.70 -14.82
N PHE A 506 -1.64 -32.64 -15.42
CA PHE A 506 -3.09 -32.50 -15.56
C PHE A 506 -3.79 -32.41 -14.19
N ALA A 507 -3.39 -33.20 -13.20
CA ALA A 507 -3.91 -33.10 -11.85
C ALA A 507 -3.61 -31.73 -11.20
N GLN A 508 -2.44 -31.12 -11.50
CA GLN A 508 -2.14 -29.75 -11.07
C GLN A 508 -3.10 -28.73 -11.71
N MET A 509 -3.39 -28.87 -13.00
CA MET A 509 -4.39 -28.02 -13.67
C MET A 509 -5.79 -28.20 -13.11
N GLN A 510 -6.23 -29.43 -12.84
CA GLN A 510 -7.52 -29.69 -12.19
C GLN A 510 -7.61 -29.02 -10.81
N SER A 511 -6.56 -29.16 -10.00
CA SER A 511 -6.47 -28.52 -8.68
C SER A 511 -6.54 -27.00 -8.79
N PHE A 512 -5.81 -26.41 -9.74
CA PHE A 512 -5.80 -24.98 -9.99
C PHE A 512 -7.18 -24.46 -10.44
N VAL A 513 -7.82 -25.11 -11.42
CA VAL A 513 -9.17 -24.74 -11.89
C VAL A 513 -10.21 -24.89 -10.78
N ARG A 514 -10.10 -25.95 -9.97
CA ARG A 514 -10.96 -26.16 -8.80
C ARG A 514 -10.79 -25.02 -7.79
N SER A 515 -9.56 -24.58 -7.53
CA SER A 515 -9.29 -23.41 -6.68
C SER A 515 -9.89 -22.12 -7.25
N CYS A 516 -9.75 -21.91 -8.57
CA CYS A 516 -10.31 -20.74 -9.25
C CYS A 516 -11.85 -20.73 -9.19
N ALA A 517 -12.48 -21.88 -9.40
CA ALA A 517 -13.93 -22.01 -9.34
C ALA A 517 -14.52 -21.61 -7.98
N LEU A 518 -13.79 -21.77 -6.87
CA LEU A 518 -14.21 -21.34 -5.53
C LEU A 518 -14.35 -19.81 -5.38
N GLN A 519 -13.79 -19.04 -6.31
CA GLN A 519 -13.87 -17.58 -6.30
C GLN A 519 -15.14 -17.04 -6.94
N PHE A 520 -15.93 -17.89 -7.61
CA PHE A 520 -17.17 -17.50 -8.29
C PHE A 520 -18.40 -17.99 -7.54
N GLU A 521 -19.50 -17.25 -7.68
CA GLU A 521 -20.81 -17.70 -7.23
C GLU A 521 -21.50 -18.46 -8.37
N VAL A 522 -21.41 -19.80 -8.29
CA VAL A 522 -21.91 -20.68 -9.35
C VAL A 522 -23.39 -20.95 -9.16
N ASN A 523 -24.19 -20.35 -10.04
CA ASN A 523 -25.63 -20.56 -10.17
C ASN A 523 -26.06 -20.10 -11.58
N PRO A 524 -27.29 -20.44 -12.04
CA PRO A 524 -27.77 -20.08 -13.37
C PRO A 524 -27.89 -18.57 -13.65
N ASP A 525 -27.99 -17.74 -12.61
CA ASP A 525 -28.24 -16.30 -12.73
C ASP A 525 -26.94 -15.48 -12.74
N VAL A 526 -25.88 -16.00 -12.10
CA VAL A 526 -24.60 -15.31 -11.93
C VAL A 526 -23.52 -15.97 -12.79
N THR A 527 -22.78 -16.94 -12.27
CA THR A 527 -21.67 -17.57 -13.03
C THR A 527 -22.02 -19.00 -13.45
N GLN A 528 -21.91 -19.26 -14.75
CA GLN A 528 -21.96 -20.61 -15.29
C GLN A 528 -20.56 -21.05 -15.74
N VAL A 529 -20.20 -22.30 -15.44
CA VAL A 529 -18.85 -22.82 -15.70
C VAL A 529 -18.92 -24.09 -16.52
N GLY A 530 -18.21 -24.12 -17.65
CA GLY A 530 -17.99 -25.29 -18.49
C GLY A 530 -16.54 -25.74 -18.46
N LEU A 531 -16.31 -27.02 -18.79
CA LEU A 531 -14.96 -27.58 -18.88
C LEU A 531 -14.84 -28.42 -20.15
N VAL A 532 -13.84 -28.07 -20.97
CA VAL A 532 -13.43 -28.80 -22.16
C VAL A 532 -12.01 -29.30 -21.96
N VAL A 533 -11.77 -30.55 -22.27
CA VAL A 533 -10.44 -31.16 -22.27
C VAL A 533 -10.08 -31.55 -23.69
N TYR A 534 -8.80 -31.42 -24.06
CA TYR A 534 -8.32 -31.83 -25.36
C TYR A 534 -7.01 -32.63 -25.27
N GLY A 535 -6.84 -33.56 -26.19
CA GLY A 535 -5.67 -34.41 -26.35
C GLY A 535 -5.79 -35.05 -27.74
N SER A 536 -5.70 -36.38 -27.82
CA SER A 536 -6.00 -37.16 -29.04
C SER A 536 -7.35 -36.81 -29.68
N GLN A 537 -8.29 -36.33 -28.88
CA GLN A 537 -9.61 -35.84 -29.28
C GLN A 537 -10.03 -34.67 -28.36
N VAL A 538 -11.11 -34.00 -28.71
CA VAL A 538 -11.72 -32.95 -27.88
C VAL A 538 -12.97 -33.50 -27.20
N GLN A 539 -13.08 -33.31 -25.89
CA GLN A 539 -14.25 -33.74 -25.13
C GLN A 539 -14.76 -32.60 -24.23
N THR A 540 -16.07 -32.35 -24.27
CA THR A 540 -16.75 -31.52 -23.26
C THR A 540 -16.98 -32.36 -22.02
N ALA A 541 -16.20 -32.13 -20.96
CA ALA A 541 -16.40 -32.82 -19.68
C ALA A 541 -17.76 -32.44 -19.06
N PHE A 542 -18.14 -31.17 -19.17
CA PHE A 542 -19.49 -30.68 -18.89
C PHE A 542 -19.71 -29.29 -19.51
N GLY A 543 -20.95 -29.00 -19.91
CA GLY A 543 -21.40 -27.70 -20.44
C GLY A 543 -21.73 -26.67 -19.37
N LEU A 544 -22.12 -25.46 -19.78
CA LEU A 544 -22.45 -24.34 -18.90
C LEU A 544 -23.73 -24.57 -18.08
N ASP A 545 -24.67 -25.32 -18.66
CA ASP A 545 -25.95 -25.71 -18.08
C ASP A 545 -25.88 -26.90 -17.10
N ALA A 546 -24.77 -27.63 -17.08
CA ALA A 546 -24.73 -28.97 -16.49
C ALA A 546 -24.52 -29.00 -14.96
N LYS A 547 -23.89 -27.98 -14.37
CA LYS A 547 -23.44 -28.00 -12.97
C LYS A 547 -23.94 -26.74 -12.21
N PRO A 548 -25.18 -26.75 -11.70
CA PRO A 548 -25.79 -25.56 -11.10
C PRO A 548 -25.32 -25.26 -9.67
N THR A 549 -24.53 -26.13 -9.04
CA THR A 549 -24.03 -25.93 -7.67
C THR A 549 -22.52 -26.04 -7.60
N GLN A 550 -21.93 -25.26 -6.69
CA GLN A 550 -20.49 -25.27 -6.44
C GLN A 550 -19.95 -26.68 -6.16
N ALA A 551 -20.61 -27.45 -5.29
CA ALA A 551 -20.14 -28.79 -4.93
C ALA A 551 -20.16 -29.77 -6.12
N ALA A 552 -21.19 -29.71 -6.97
CA ALA A 552 -21.27 -30.55 -8.17
C ALA A 552 -20.21 -30.16 -9.20
N LEU A 553 -19.96 -28.86 -9.36
CA LEU A 553 -18.91 -28.34 -10.24
C LEU A 553 -17.53 -28.83 -9.80
N LEU A 554 -17.16 -28.62 -8.53
CA LEU A 554 -15.84 -29.01 -8.02
C LEU A 554 -15.59 -30.52 -8.14
N ARG A 555 -16.63 -31.35 -7.94
CA ARG A 555 -16.55 -32.80 -8.16
C ARG A 555 -16.35 -33.14 -9.63
N ALA A 556 -17.10 -32.50 -10.54
CA ALA A 556 -17.01 -32.74 -11.97
C ALA A 556 -15.63 -32.34 -12.53
N ILE A 557 -15.03 -31.25 -12.05
CA ILE A 557 -13.66 -30.86 -12.41
C ILE A 557 -12.66 -31.96 -12.04
N SER A 558 -12.77 -32.49 -10.82
CA SER A 558 -11.88 -33.56 -10.34
C SER A 558 -12.09 -34.90 -11.08
N GLN A 559 -13.24 -35.10 -11.74
CA GLN A 559 -13.56 -36.33 -12.49
C GLN A 559 -13.30 -36.20 -14.00
N ALA A 560 -12.81 -35.04 -14.47
CA ALA A 560 -12.53 -34.83 -15.89
C ALA A 560 -11.48 -35.83 -16.39
N PRO A 561 -11.67 -36.44 -17.59
CA PRO A 561 -10.79 -37.48 -18.09
C PRO A 561 -9.49 -36.92 -18.65
N TYR A 562 -8.41 -37.70 -18.52
CA TYR A 562 -7.15 -37.46 -19.21
C TYR A 562 -7.15 -38.24 -20.54
N LEU A 563 -6.94 -37.54 -21.67
CA LEU A 563 -7.09 -38.14 -23.01
C LEU A 563 -5.79 -38.60 -23.66
N GLY A 564 -4.63 -38.09 -23.21
CA GLY A 564 -3.33 -38.38 -23.81
C GLY A 564 -3.23 -37.98 -25.29
N GLY A 565 -2.26 -38.53 -26.01
CA GLY A 565 -2.07 -38.30 -27.45
C GLY A 565 -1.61 -36.88 -27.83
N VAL A 566 -1.77 -36.52 -29.11
CA VAL A 566 -1.40 -35.20 -29.64
C VAL A 566 -2.62 -34.28 -29.61
N GLY A 567 -2.52 -33.16 -28.89
CA GLY A 567 -3.58 -32.15 -28.78
C GLY A 567 -3.59 -31.15 -29.93
N SER A 568 -4.78 -30.68 -30.32
CA SER A 568 -4.97 -29.50 -31.18
C SER A 568 -5.83 -28.47 -30.43
N ALA A 569 -5.19 -27.37 -30.02
CA ALA A 569 -5.88 -26.29 -29.34
C ALA A 569 -6.83 -25.55 -30.30
N GLY A 570 -6.50 -25.45 -31.59
CA GLY A 570 -7.36 -24.84 -32.59
C GLY A 570 -8.68 -25.60 -32.77
N THR A 571 -8.63 -26.93 -32.87
CA THR A 571 -9.83 -27.77 -32.96
C THR A 571 -10.68 -27.65 -31.71
N ALA A 572 -10.06 -27.62 -30.53
CA ALA A 572 -10.76 -27.46 -29.26
C ALA A 572 -11.46 -26.10 -29.13
N LEU A 573 -10.83 -25.02 -29.59
CA LEU A 573 -11.45 -23.69 -29.61
C LEU A 573 -12.64 -23.61 -30.57
N LEU A 574 -12.55 -24.23 -31.75
CA LEU A 574 -13.69 -24.33 -32.66
C LEU A 574 -14.84 -25.14 -32.04
N HIS A 575 -14.52 -26.26 -31.39
CA HIS A 575 -15.50 -27.06 -30.66
C HIS A 575 -16.18 -26.25 -29.54
N ILE A 576 -15.43 -25.42 -28.80
CA ILE A 576 -16.01 -24.52 -27.80
C ILE A 576 -16.99 -23.54 -28.45
N TYR A 577 -16.60 -22.91 -29.55
CA TYR A 577 -17.44 -21.94 -30.26
C TYR A 577 -18.71 -22.59 -30.83
N ASP A 578 -18.60 -23.73 -31.52
CA ASP A 578 -19.72 -24.35 -32.25
C ASP A 578 -20.63 -25.20 -31.35
N LYS A 579 -20.11 -25.75 -30.24
CA LYS A 579 -20.83 -26.78 -29.45
C LYS A 579 -20.93 -26.52 -27.95
N VAL A 580 -20.26 -25.52 -27.39
CA VAL A 580 -20.28 -25.27 -25.92
C VAL A 580 -20.82 -23.88 -25.60
N MET A 581 -20.37 -22.85 -26.32
CA MET A 581 -20.80 -21.46 -26.17
C MET A 581 -22.10 -21.18 -26.96
N THR A 582 -23.06 -22.10 -26.90
CA THR A 582 -24.35 -22.00 -27.59
C THR A 582 -25.49 -21.89 -26.57
N VAL A 583 -26.61 -21.27 -26.97
CA VAL A 583 -27.78 -21.10 -26.10
C VAL A 583 -28.33 -22.46 -25.64
N GLN A 584 -28.35 -23.46 -26.52
CA GLN A 584 -28.73 -24.84 -26.20
C GLN A 584 -27.87 -25.52 -25.13
N ARG A 585 -26.67 -24.98 -24.85
CA ARG A 585 -25.71 -25.53 -23.88
C ARG A 585 -25.50 -24.62 -22.68
N GLY A 586 -26.42 -23.68 -22.49
CA GLY A 586 -26.45 -22.77 -21.34
C GLY A 586 -25.79 -21.42 -21.57
N ALA A 587 -25.23 -21.11 -22.73
CA ALA A 587 -24.65 -19.79 -22.96
C ALA A 587 -25.75 -18.71 -23.05
N ARG A 588 -25.67 -17.69 -22.20
CA ARG A 588 -26.71 -16.68 -22.05
C ARG A 588 -26.48 -15.49 -22.98
N PRO A 589 -27.47 -15.07 -23.79
CA PRO A 589 -27.40 -13.83 -24.56
C PRO A 589 -27.20 -12.63 -23.63
N GLY A 590 -26.32 -11.69 -24.00
CA GLY A 590 -26.05 -10.50 -23.17
C GLY A 590 -25.25 -10.75 -21.88
N VAL A 591 -24.76 -11.96 -21.66
CA VAL A 591 -23.78 -12.23 -20.60
C VAL A 591 -22.38 -12.29 -21.20
N PRO A 592 -21.37 -11.63 -20.60
CA PRO A 592 -19.97 -11.74 -21.00
C PRO A 592 -19.51 -13.20 -21.05
N LYS A 593 -18.71 -13.55 -22.06
CA LYS A 593 -18.23 -14.91 -22.28
C LYS A 593 -16.72 -14.93 -22.24
N ALA A 594 -16.15 -15.85 -21.47
CA ALA A 594 -14.71 -15.99 -21.34
C ALA A 594 -14.26 -17.45 -21.51
N VAL A 595 -13.15 -17.64 -22.20
CA VAL A 595 -12.46 -18.92 -22.34
C VAL A 595 -11.05 -18.77 -21.76
N VAL A 596 -10.71 -19.65 -20.82
CA VAL A 596 -9.37 -19.73 -20.23
C VAL A 596 -8.71 -21.00 -20.72
N VAL A 597 -7.64 -20.85 -21.51
CA VAL A 597 -6.88 -21.97 -22.08
C VAL A 597 -5.68 -22.26 -21.22
N LEU A 598 -5.56 -23.46 -20.65
CA LEU A 598 -4.38 -23.92 -19.92
C LEU A 598 -3.67 -25.00 -20.74
N THR A 599 -2.44 -24.71 -21.16
CA THR A 599 -1.68 -25.61 -22.04
C THR A 599 -0.18 -25.54 -21.82
N GLY A 600 0.50 -26.66 -22.08
CA GLY A 600 1.96 -26.74 -22.15
C GLY A 600 2.55 -26.15 -23.44
N GLY A 601 1.71 -25.70 -24.38
CA GLY A 601 2.10 -25.00 -25.61
C GLY A 601 2.35 -25.87 -26.83
N ARG A 602 2.31 -27.21 -26.73
CA ARG A 602 2.35 -28.09 -27.92
C ARG A 602 0.94 -28.24 -28.50
N GLY A 603 0.81 -28.08 -29.82
CA GLY A 603 -0.49 -28.12 -30.47
C GLY A 603 -1.26 -26.79 -30.41
N ALA A 604 -0.55 -25.68 -30.13
CA ALA A 604 -1.10 -24.33 -30.14
C ALA A 604 -0.91 -23.61 -31.49
N GLU A 605 -0.19 -24.22 -32.42
CA GLU A 605 0.22 -23.63 -33.70
C GLU A 605 -0.97 -23.34 -34.63
N ASP A 606 -2.03 -24.15 -34.56
CA ASP A 606 -3.26 -24.01 -35.34
C ASP A 606 -4.33 -23.13 -34.67
N ALA A 607 -4.05 -22.64 -33.46
CA ALA A 607 -5.06 -22.10 -32.57
C ALA A 607 -5.27 -20.59 -32.71
N ALA A 608 -4.35 -19.87 -33.36
CA ALA A 608 -4.42 -18.42 -33.51
C ALA A 608 -5.68 -17.95 -34.26
N VAL A 609 -6.03 -18.62 -35.38
CA VAL A 609 -7.20 -18.26 -36.20
C VAL A 609 -8.52 -18.59 -35.47
N PRO A 610 -8.71 -19.79 -34.91
CA PRO A 610 -9.87 -20.08 -34.05
C PRO A 610 -10.02 -19.11 -32.87
N ALA A 611 -8.94 -18.79 -32.16
CA ALA A 611 -9.01 -17.84 -31.05
C ALA A 611 -9.43 -16.43 -31.51
N GLN A 612 -8.95 -15.98 -32.68
CA GLN A 612 -9.40 -14.71 -33.26
C GLN A 612 -10.88 -14.76 -33.66
N LYS A 613 -11.38 -15.90 -34.16
CA LYS A 613 -12.81 -16.10 -34.45
C LYS A 613 -13.66 -15.92 -33.18
N LEU A 614 -13.24 -16.50 -32.04
CA LEU A 614 -13.92 -16.30 -30.76
C LEU A 614 -13.95 -14.82 -30.35
N ARG A 615 -12.79 -14.14 -30.39
CA ARG A 615 -12.66 -12.71 -30.04
C ARG A 615 -13.52 -11.81 -30.91
N ASN A 616 -13.55 -12.03 -32.22
CA ASN A 616 -14.37 -11.26 -33.16
C ASN A 616 -15.88 -11.41 -32.89
N ASN A 617 -16.27 -12.53 -32.26
CA ASN A 617 -17.63 -12.85 -31.82
C ASN A 617 -17.90 -12.52 -30.35
N GLY A 618 -17.09 -11.63 -29.73
CA GLY A 618 -17.37 -11.12 -28.39
C GLY A 618 -17.04 -12.09 -27.26
N ILE A 619 -16.29 -13.16 -27.53
CA ILE A 619 -15.81 -14.09 -26.51
C ILE A 619 -14.36 -13.76 -26.17
N SER A 620 -14.09 -13.45 -24.91
CA SER A 620 -12.75 -13.15 -24.43
C SER A 620 -11.94 -14.43 -24.26
N VAL A 621 -10.69 -14.44 -24.70
CA VAL A 621 -9.82 -15.63 -24.65
C VAL A 621 -8.52 -15.28 -23.94
N LEU A 622 -8.29 -15.88 -22.78
CA LEU A 622 -7.06 -15.79 -22.01
C LEU A 622 -6.26 -17.09 -22.15
N VAL A 623 -4.97 -16.97 -22.42
CA VAL A 623 -4.06 -18.11 -22.56
C VAL A 623 -3.14 -18.16 -21.35
N MET A 624 -3.11 -19.29 -20.68
CA MET A 624 -2.17 -19.61 -19.61
C MET A 624 -1.21 -20.69 -20.12
N GLY A 625 -0.05 -20.24 -20.59
CA GLY A 625 0.99 -21.10 -21.14
C GLY A 625 1.96 -21.55 -20.06
N VAL A 626 2.11 -22.85 -19.88
CA VAL A 626 2.98 -23.45 -18.87
C VAL A 626 4.23 -24.05 -19.51
N GLY A 627 5.40 -23.58 -19.10
CA GLY A 627 6.68 -24.13 -19.53
C GLY A 627 7.85 -23.20 -19.25
N PRO A 628 9.09 -23.70 -19.34
CA PRO A 628 10.29 -22.91 -19.06
C PRO A 628 10.52 -21.79 -20.09
N VAL A 629 9.98 -21.95 -21.31
CA VAL A 629 10.13 -21.00 -22.41
C VAL A 629 8.78 -20.76 -23.05
N LEU A 630 8.42 -19.49 -23.19
CA LEU A 630 7.21 -19.07 -23.88
C LEU A 630 7.34 -19.33 -25.38
N SER A 631 6.54 -20.25 -25.92
CA SER A 631 6.54 -20.56 -27.35
C SER A 631 5.90 -19.44 -28.18
N GLU A 632 6.39 -19.26 -29.41
CA GLU A 632 5.83 -18.31 -30.37
C GLU A 632 4.37 -18.65 -30.73
N GLY A 633 4.02 -19.95 -30.76
CA GLY A 633 2.65 -20.41 -30.94
C GLY A 633 1.69 -19.87 -29.87
N LEU A 634 2.10 -19.88 -28.60
CA LEU A 634 1.31 -19.34 -27.50
C LEU A 634 1.14 -17.82 -27.58
N ARG A 635 2.17 -17.09 -28.01
CA ARG A 635 2.08 -15.64 -28.24
C ARG A 635 1.05 -15.31 -29.32
N ARG A 636 1.08 -16.04 -30.44
CA ARG A 636 0.12 -15.88 -31.55
C ARG A 636 -1.30 -16.27 -31.14
N LEU A 637 -1.44 -17.35 -30.38
CA LEU A 637 -2.72 -17.79 -29.83
C LEU A 637 -3.35 -16.71 -28.93
N ALA A 638 -2.57 -16.14 -28.02
CA ALA A 638 -3.02 -15.12 -27.09
C ALA A 638 -3.38 -13.80 -27.78
N GLY A 639 -2.65 -13.41 -28.82
CA GLY A 639 -2.86 -12.14 -29.52
C GLY A 639 -2.36 -10.96 -28.69
N PRO A 640 -3.24 -10.12 -28.09
CA PRO A 640 -2.83 -9.01 -27.23
C PRO A 640 -1.98 -9.46 -26.02
N ARG A 641 -1.04 -8.62 -25.58
CA ARG A 641 -0.15 -8.93 -24.45
C ARG A 641 -0.91 -9.20 -23.14
N ASP A 642 -2.04 -8.53 -22.93
CA ASP A 642 -2.85 -8.67 -21.70
C ASP A 642 -3.73 -9.93 -21.70
N SER A 643 -3.63 -10.76 -22.72
CA SER A 643 -4.36 -12.04 -22.87
C SER A 643 -3.46 -13.27 -22.75
N LEU A 644 -2.25 -13.08 -22.20
CA LEU A 644 -1.28 -14.15 -21.96
C LEU A 644 -0.74 -14.12 -20.53
N ILE A 645 -0.85 -15.24 -19.83
CA ILE A 645 -0.15 -15.50 -18.56
C ILE A 645 0.84 -16.62 -18.82
N HIS A 646 2.14 -16.32 -18.69
CA HIS A 646 3.18 -17.32 -18.80
C HIS A 646 3.58 -17.83 -17.41
N VAL A 647 3.65 -19.13 -17.25
CA VAL A 647 3.97 -19.81 -15.99
C VAL A 647 5.13 -20.76 -16.22
N ALA A 648 6.18 -20.69 -15.39
CA ALA A 648 7.40 -21.48 -15.60
C ALA A 648 7.16 -23.00 -15.44
N ALA A 649 6.36 -23.40 -14.43
CA ALA A 649 6.02 -24.79 -14.16
C ALA A 649 4.57 -24.98 -13.69
N TYR A 650 4.02 -26.18 -13.84
CA TYR A 650 2.64 -26.49 -13.44
C TYR A 650 2.40 -26.32 -11.93
N THR A 651 3.44 -26.52 -11.12
CA THR A 651 3.40 -26.28 -9.67
C THR A 651 3.15 -24.82 -9.32
N ASP A 652 3.50 -23.90 -10.22
CA ASP A 652 3.48 -22.46 -10.00
C ASP A 652 2.15 -21.85 -10.39
N LEU A 653 1.27 -22.60 -11.06
CA LEU A 653 -0.09 -22.17 -11.44
C LEU A 653 -0.83 -21.51 -10.26
N ARG A 654 -0.69 -22.07 -9.06
CA ARG A 654 -1.29 -21.56 -7.83
C ARG A 654 -0.99 -20.08 -7.55
N TYR A 655 0.21 -19.61 -7.93
CA TYR A 655 0.64 -18.23 -7.71
C TYR A 655 0.00 -17.24 -8.70
N HIS A 656 -0.57 -17.74 -9.80
CA HIS A 656 -1.20 -16.93 -10.84
C HIS A 656 -2.73 -16.87 -10.72
N GLN A 657 -3.30 -17.47 -9.67
CA GLN A 657 -4.75 -17.47 -9.43
C GLN A 657 -5.30 -16.04 -9.39
N ASP A 658 -4.69 -15.14 -8.63
CA ASP A 658 -5.22 -13.77 -8.46
C ASP A 658 -5.16 -12.95 -9.74
N VAL A 659 -4.18 -13.20 -10.61
CA VAL A 659 -4.06 -12.52 -11.91
C VAL A 659 -5.16 -13.01 -12.85
N LEU A 660 -5.41 -14.32 -12.88
CA LEU A 660 -6.51 -14.90 -13.64
C LEU A 660 -7.87 -14.37 -13.19
N ILE A 661 -8.13 -14.37 -11.88
CA ILE A 661 -9.41 -13.91 -11.33
C ILE A 661 -9.63 -12.42 -11.61
N GLU A 662 -8.58 -11.60 -11.54
CA GLU A 662 -8.68 -10.18 -11.88
C GLU A 662 -9.02 -9.96 -13.36
N TRP A 663 -8.37 -10.70 -14.27
CA TRP A 663 -8.69 -10.66 -15.69
C TRP A 663 -10.15 -11.03 -15.93
N LEU A 664 -10.61 -12.18 -15.40
CA LEU A 664 -12.00 -12.64 -15.51
C LEU A 664 -12.99 -11.62 -14.98
N CYS A 665 -12.65 -10.96 -13.87
CA CYS A 665 -13.43 -9.89 -13.29
C CYS A 665 -13.53 -8.63 -14.16
N GLY A 666 -12.45 -8.29 -14.87
CA GLY A 666 -12.45 -7.21 -15.85
C GLY A 666 -13.37 -7.54 -17.03
N GLU A 667 -13.29 -8.78 -17.53
CA GLU A 667 -14.13 -9.25 -18.63
C GLU A 667 -15.61 -9.31 -18.26
N ALA A 668 -15.95 -9.72 -17.04
CA ALA A 668 -17.32 -9.76 -16.54
C ALA A 668 -18.01 -8.38 -16.46
N LYS A 669 -17.25 -7.28 -16.60
CA LYS A 669 -17.76 -5.89 -16.59
C LYS A 669 -17.81 -5.26 -17.98
N ARG A 670 -17.37 -5.97 -19.02
CA ARG A 670 -17.33 -5.40 -20.37
C ARG A 670 -18.74 -5.23 -20.95
N PRO A 671 -18.98 -4.18 -21.74
CA PRO A 671 -20.23 -4.02 -22.45
C PRO A 671 -20.43 -5.19 -23.41
N VAL A 672 -21.64 -5.71 -23.44
CA VAL A 672 -22.01 -6.89 -24.23
C VAL A 672 -22.74 -6.48 -25.51
N ASN A 673 -22.60 -7.30 -26.55
CA ASN A 673 -23.43 -7.22 -27.75
C ASN A 673 -24.31 -8.47 -27.80
N LEU A 674 -25.63 -8.27 -27.82
CA LEU A 674 -26.61 -9.36 -27.77
C LEU A 674 -26.52 -10.32 -28.96
N CYS A 675 -25.98 -9.87 -30.09
CA CYS A 675 -25.76 -10.66 -31.30
C CYS A 675 -24.35 -11.24 -31.42
N LYS A 676 -23.53 -11.18 -30.36
CA LYS A 676 -22.16 -11.71 -30.34
C LYS A 676 -21.89 -12.55 -29.08
N PRO A 677 -21.68 -13.88 -29.23
CA PRO A 677 -21.91 -14.67 -30.45
C PRO A 677 -23.39 -14.64 -30.85
N SER A 678 -23.70 -14.93 -32.11
CA SER A 678 -25.09 -14.92 -32.59
C SER A 678 -25.93 -15.90 -31.77
N PRO A 679 -27.02 -15.45 -31.12
CA PRO A 679 -27.96 -16.33 -30.43
C PRO A 679 -28.85 -17.12 -31.42
N CYS A 680 -28.87 -16.72 -32.69
CA CYS A 680 -29.71 -17.33 -33.73
C CYS A 680 -29.05 -18.58 -34.29
N MET A 681 -29.81 -19.66 -34.34
CA MET A 681 -29.40 -20.98 -34.81
C MET A 681 -29.68 -21.15 -36.30
N ASN A 682 -29.19 -22.25 -36.88
CA ASN A 682 -29.49 -22.66 -38.26
C ASN A 682 -29.25 -21.56 -39.31
N GLU A 683 -28.16 -20.81 -39.13
CA GLU A 683 -27.77 -19.68 -40.00
C GLU A 683 -28.77 -18.52 -40.06
N GLY A 684 -29.63 -18.38 -39.04
CA GLY A 684 -30.49 -17.22 -38.85
C GLY A 684 -29.69 -15.93 -38.59
N SER A 685 -30.20 -14.80 -39.06
CA SER A 685 -29.57 -13.49 -38.91
C SER A 685 -30.00 -12.80 -37.62
N CYS A 686 -29.04 -12.37 -36.80
CA CYS A 686 -29.33 -11.63 -35.58
C CYS A 686 -29.40 -10.13 -35.85
N VAL A 687 -30.52 -9.52 -35.49
CA VAL A 687 -30.77 -8.08 -35.61
C VAL A 687 -30.93 -7.49 -34.22
N LEU A 688 -30.11 -6.49 -33.89
CA LEU A 688 -30.23 -5.75 -32.65
C LEU A 688 -31.48 -4.85 -32.69
N GLN A 689 -32.28 -4.91 -31.64
CA GLN A 689 -33.39 -4.00 -31.38
C GLN A 689 -33.10 -3.20 -30.10
N ASN A 690 -33.85 -2.12 -29.85
CA ASN A 690 -33.56 -1.18 -28.77
C ASN A 690 -33.55 -1.86 -27.38
N GLY A 691 -32.37 -2.30 -26.92
CA GLY A 691 -32.19 -3.07 -25.68
C GLY A 691 -32.50 -4.57 -25.79
N SER A 692 -32.74 -5.11 -26.99
CA SER A 692 -33.08 -6.53 -27.23
C SER A 692 -32.50 -7.03 -28.56
N TYR A 693 -32.81 -8.27 -28.95
CA TYR A 693 -32.47 -8.79 -30.28
C TYR A 693 -33.63 -9.60 -30.86
N ARG A 694 -33.61 -9.77 -32.18
CA ARG A 694 -34.51 -10.66 -32.92
C ARG A 694 -33.70 -11.53 -33.88
N CYS A 695 -34.11 -12.78 -34.02
CA CYS A 695 -33.58 -13.68 -35.05
C CYS A 695 -34.49 -13.67 -36.28
N GLU A 696 -33.91 -13.44 -37.45
CA GLU A 696 -34.54 -13.64 -38.75
C GLU A 696 -34.17 -15.03 -39.24
N CYS A 697 -35.14 -15.95 -39.18
CA CYS A 697 -34.94 -17.35 -39.54
C CYS A 697 -35.00 -17.55 -41.05
N ARG A 698 -34.21 -18.51 -41.54
CA ARG A 698 -34.28 -18.95 -42.93
C ARG A 698 -35.50 -19.84 -43.14
N ASP A 699 -35.92 -19.97 -44.40
CA ASP A 699 -37.06 -20.80 -44.80
C ASP A 699 -36.97 -22.22 -44.21
N GLY A 700 -38.06 -22.67 -43.58
CA GLY A 700 -38.12 -23.97 -42.91
C GLY A 700 -37.66 -23.97 -41.45
N TRP A 701 -37.37 -22.81 -40.85
CA TRP A 701 -37.07 -22.67 -39.42
C TRP A 701 -37.89 -21.57 -38.76
N GLU A 702 -38.38 -21.83 -37.56
CA GLU A 702 -39.15 -20.91 -36.73
C GLU A 702 -38.68 -20.94 -35.25
N GLY A 703 -39.28 -20.07 -34.43
CA GLY A 703 -38.93 -19.89 -33.03
C GLY A 703 -38.06 -18.67 -32.74
N PRO A 704 -37.96 -18.23 -31.46
CA PRO A 704 -37.20 -17.05 -31.04
C PRO A 704 -35.71 -17.08 -31.41
N HIS A 705 -35.12 -18.27 -31.58
CA HIS A 705 -33.72 -18.46 -31.95
C HIS A 705 -33.56 -19.34 -33.21
N CYS A 706 -34.62 -19.51 -34.00
CA CYS A 706 -34.64 -20.38 -35.19
C CYS A 706 -34.34 -21.85 -34.85
N GLU A 707 -34.80 -22.30 -33.69
CA GLU A 707 -34.51 -23.63 -33.15
C GLU A 707 -35.46 -24.73 -33.63
N ASN A 708 -36.65 -24.36 -34.12
CA ASN A 708 -37.69 -25.31 -34.52
C ASN A 708 -37.75 -25.43 -36.03
N GLN A 709 -37.86 -26.64 -36.55
CA GLN A 709 -38.03 -26.87 -37.98
C GLN A 709 -39.50 -26.72 -38.36
N ASP A 710 -39.77 -25.80 -39.29
CA ASP A 710 -41.11 -25.43 -39.72
C ASP A 710 -41.70 -26.55 -40.59
N ASN A 711 -42.61 -27.34 -40.02
CA ASN A 711 -43.09 -28.60 -40.61
C ASN A 711 -44.24 -28.35 -41.61
N VAL A 712 -44.05 -27.42 -42.55
CA VAL A 712 -45.13 -26.99 -43.48
C VAL A 712 -45.33 -27.97 -44.65
N GLN A 713 -44.51 -29.02 -44.78
CA GLN A 713 -44.74 -30.08 -45.79
C GLN A 713 -45.73 -31.18 -45.36
N GLY A 714 -46.23 -31.16 -44.11
CA GLY A 714 -47.27 -32.10 -43.64
C GLY A 714 -48.71 -31.67 -43.92
N SER A 715 -48.97 -30.38 -44.16
CA SER A 715 -50.33 -29.83 -44.16
C SER A 715 -50.93 -29.58 -45.56
N ILE A 716 -50.16 -29.78 -46.64
CA ILE A 716 -50.64 -29.60 -48.02
C ILE A 716 -51.01 -30.96 -48.69
N MET A 717 -50.72 -32.10 -48.04
CA MET A 717 -51.09 -33.44 -48.54
C MET A 717 -52.36 -34.05 -47.90
N CYS A 718 -53.09 -33.31 -47.06
CA CYS A 718 -54.37 -33.77 -46.48
C CYS A 718 -55.62 -33.04 -47.01
N SER A 719 -55.52 -32.29 -48.11
CA SER A 719 -56.67 -31.57 -48.69
C SER A 719 -56.88 -31.79 -50.20
N LEU A 720 -56.29 -32.84 -50.78
CA LEU A 720 -56.48 -33.22 -52.19
C LEU A 720 -56.88 -34.71 -52.37
N ALA A 721 -57.36 -35.38 -51.32
CA ALA A 721 -57.83 -36.77 -51.39
C ALA A 721 -59.35 -36.95 -51.24
N ASP A 722 -60.15 -35.87 -51.21
CA ASP A 722 -61.62 -35.92 -51.13
C ASP A 722 -62.30 -35.06 -52.22
N ALA A 723 -61.88 -35.22 -53.47
CA ALA A 723 -62.56 -34.67 -54.63
C ALA A 723 -62.53 -35.66 -55.81
N ASP A 724 -63.02 -36.87 -55.57
CA ASP A 724 -63.56 -37.76 -56.61
C ASP A 724 -64.44 -38.85 -55.95
N GLN A 725 -65.69 -38.49 -55.66
CA GLN A 725 -66.84 -39.41 -55.56
C GLN A 725 -68.16 -38.67 -55.71
#